data_AF-A0A952A7B3-F1
#
_entry.id   AF-A0A952A7B3-F1
#
_cell.length_a   1.000
_cell.length_b   1.000
_cell.length_c   1.000
_cell.angle_alpha   90.00
_cell.angle_beta   90.00
_cell.angle_gamma   90.00
#
_symmetry.space_group_name_H-M   'P 1'
#
loop_
_entity.id
_entity.type
_entity.pdbx_description
1 polymer ?
#
loop_
_entity_poly.entity_id
_entity_poly.type
_entity_poly.pdbx_seq_one_letter_code
_entity_poly.pdbx_strand_id
1 'polypeptide(L)'
;MEDATVSSGFEDRRVGTRTWHFVVGVFALLAALIGIGAISFAAFQRAVDIERTRTEAVARTTEGFEGLVAAERLINALQEAERSQRGYVLTENPVFLEPYEAARARSSSVLDDLQRRIGEGDERQAARFVVLRRLIALKLEEMARSVEMTRRGRMEAARIDVASGYGRRLMDEIQAMMNEIVAEQRAVLERRQQDVVQRDHLGAQSLYRLAALGVALIVAALISMIALAYMVYRTKLALEREEAGEIRRNVLEAAVAARTHELTQANVALRAEIASREAAENRLRQAQRMEAVGQLTGGIAHDFNNMLAVIISSLDLLKRRISPDDARVVKLIDNAREGANRAASLTARLLAFSRRQSLNPQTVDVNLLMTGVVDLIGRTLGERISVETKFGGDIPPVFVDPGELENVIINLAANARDAMPDGGTLRIETARYVPDGEPLPEGEAASAYALISVVDTGQGMPPEIVERVFEPFFTTKAVGRGTGLGLSQVHGFVHQSGGHISIESAPGEGTRVDIYLPVQIVGRVVPPVPRSEAPLVGGSPEETILVVEDEDQLRMVTVENLRELGYTVRHAANGKEALEILDEHPGIRLLFTDIVMPGMYGDELAREALSRWPDLGLLYTSGFARTGVDGEPLDPPAETVRKPYTMEGLAQKVRESLDQTSRAGCAIPESRSLL
;
A
#
# COMPACT_ATOMS: atom_id res chain seq x y z
N MET A 1 -12.24 7.44 -24.46
CA MET A 1 -13.51 6.80 -24.86
C MET A 1 -13.44 6.61 -26.37
N GLU A 2 -12.61 5.68 -26.82
CA GLU A 2 -12.43 5.22 -28.21
C GLU A 2 -11.27 4.22 -28.17
N ASP A 3 -11.54 2.96 -27.76
CA ASP A 3 -10.69 1.78 -28.07
C ASP A 3 -11.27 0.46 -27.52
N ALA A 4 -12.58 0.22 -27.69
CA ALA A 4 -13.24 -0.96 -27.10
C ALA A 4 -14.16 -1.75 -28.06
N THR A 5 -13.94 -1.70 -29.38
CA THR A 5 -14.88 -2.29 -30.36
C THR A 5 -14.26 -3.21 -31.42
N VAL A 6 -13.12 -3.86 -31.13
CA VAL A 6 -12.52 -4.82 -32.08
C VAL A 6 -12.41 -6.26 -31.55
N SER A 7 -12.66 -6.53 -30.27
CA SER A 7 -12.42 -7.87 -29.71
C SER A 7 -13.61 -8.86 -29.79
N SER A 8 -14.85 -8.42 -30.07
CA SER A 8 -16.02 -9.31 -29.99
C SER A 8 -16.26 -10.20 -31.24
N GLY A 9 -15.59 -9.92 -32.37
CA GLY A 9 -15.80 -10.66 -33.62
C GLY A 9 -14.98 -11.96 -33.77
N PHE A 10 -13.98 -12.18 -32.91
CA PHE A 10 -13.09 -13.35 -32.99
C PHE A 10 -13.49 -14.53 -32.10
N GLU A 11 -14.25 -14.28 -31.02
CA GLU A 11 -14.74 -15.32 -30.12
C GLU A 11 -15.90 -16.12 -30.72
N ASP A 12 -16.81 -15.46 -31.42
CA ASP A 12 -18.02 -16.08 -31.99
C ASP A 12 -17.69 -17.12 -33.09
N ARG A 13 -16.63 -16.86 -33.89
CA ARG A 13 -16.16 -17.82 -34.91
C ARG A 13 -15.51 -19.08 -34.33
N ARG A 14 -14.94 -19.01 -33.11
CA ARG A 14 -14.30 -20.17 -32.46
C ARG A 14 -15.33 -21.10 -31.80
N VAL A 15 -16.45 -20.55 -31.33
CA VAL A 15 -17.56 -21.34 -30.80
C VAL A 15 -18.27 -22.09 -31.93
N GLY A 16 -18.59 -21.40 -33.04
CA GLY A 16 -19.25 -22.00 -34.20
C GLY A 16 -18.44 -23.12 -34.88
N THR A 17 -17.11 -23.02 -34.92
CA THR A 17 -16.26 -24.09 -35.48
C THR A 17 -16.20 -25.32 -34.58
N ARG A 18 -16.18 -25.15 -33.24
CA ARG A 18 -16.17 -26.28 -32.28
C ARG A 18 -17.49 -27.06 -32.28
N THR A 19 -18.63 -26.39 -32.30
CA THR A 19 -19.94 -27.05 -32.40
C THR A 19 -20.09 -27.78 -33.73
N TRP A 20 -19.59 -27.21 -34.83
CA TRP A 20 -19.65 -27.85 -36.15
C TRP A 20 -18.86 -29.16 -36.21
N HIS A 21 -17.64 -29.22 -35.65
CA HIS A 21 -16.84 -30.46 -35.66
C HIS A 21 -17.42 -31.55 -34.75
N PHE A 22 -18.03 -31.18 -33.61
CA PHE A 22 -18.73 -32.12 -32.74
C PHE A 22 -19.95 -32.73 -33.44
N VAL A 23 -20.77 -31.88 -34.09
CA VAL A 23 -21.94 -32.31 -34.86
C VAL A 23 -21.52 -33.25 -36.00
N VAL A 24 -20.50 -32.86 -36.77
CA VAL A 24 -19.95 -33.69 -37.86
C VAL A 24 -19.47 -35.06 -37.34
N GLY A 25 -18.78 -35.10 -36.18
CA GLY A 25 -18.32 -36.35 -35.57
C GLY A 25 -19.46 -37.28 -35.15
N VAL A 26 -20.55 -36.75 -34.60
CA VAL A 26 -21.75 -37.52 -34.23
C VAL A 26 -22.46 -38.06 -35.48
N PHE A 27 -22.62 -37.24 -36.53
CA PHE A 27 -23.22 -37.69 -37.79
C PHE A 27 -22.37 -38.76 -38.49
N ALA A 28 -21.04 -38.64 -38.46
CA ALA A 28 -20.13 -39.65 -39.01
C ALA A 28 -20.27 -41.01 -38.28
N LEU A 29 -20.41 -40.99 -36.94
CA LEU A 29 -20.64 -42.20 -36.15
C LEU A 29 -21.98 -42.87 -36.49
N LEU A 30 -23.05 -42.08 -36.59
CA LEU A 30 -24.38 -42.57 -36.99
C LEU A 30 -24.37 -43.16 -38.40
N ALA A 31 -23.73 -42.49 -39.35
CA ALA A 31 -23.59 -42.99 -40.71
C ALA A 31 -22.81 -44.33 -40.76
N ALA A 32 -21.74 -44.46 -39.96
CA ALA A 32 -20.98 -45.70 -39.86
C ALA A 32 -21.81 -46.85 -39.27
N LEU A 33 -22.61 -46.59 -38.22
CA LEU A 33 -23.52 -47.59 -37.64
C LEU A 33 -24.58 -48.07 -38.64
N ILE A 34 -25.18 -47.14 -39.38
CA ILE A 34 -26.14 -47.48 -40.46
C ILE A 34 -25.45 -48.31 -41.55
N GLY A 35 -24.24 -47.93 -41.95
CA GLY A 35 -23.45 -48.67 -42.93
C GLY A 35 -23.11 -50.09 -42.49
N ILE A 36 -22.73 -50.30 -41.23
CA ILE A 36 -22.47 -51.64 -40.64
C ILE A 36 -23.73 -52.50 -40.70
N GLY A 37 -24.89 -51.92 -40.36
CA GLY A 37 -26.18 -52.60 -40.46
C GLY A 37 -26.52 -53.03 -41.90
N ALA A 38 -26.33 -52.13 -42.87
CA ALA A 38 -26.59 -52.41 -44.29
C ALA A 38 -25.67 -53.52 -44.84
N ILE A 39 -24.38 -53.51 -44.50
CA ILE A 39 -23.42 -54.54 -44.92
C ILE A 39 -23.75 -55.89 -44.29
N SER A 40 -24.10 -55.91 -43.00
CA SER A 40 -24.47 -57.15 -42.30
C SER A 40 -25.73 -57.77 -42.91
N PHE A 41 -26.71 -56.95 -43.26
CA PHE A 41 -27.91 -57.39 -43.97
C PHE A 41 -27.58 -57.94 -45.38
N ALA A 42 -26.74 -57.25 -46.15
CA ALA A 42 -26.31 -57.72 -47.46
C ALA A 42 -25.52 -59.04 -47.39
N ALA A 43 -24.67 -59.21 -46.38
CA ALA A 43 -23.93 -60.45 -46.14
C ALA A 43 -24.87 -61.60 -45.77
N PHE A 44 -25.88 -61.34 -44.95
CA PHE A 44 -26.90 -62.32 -44.59
C PHE A 44 -27.70 -62.78 -45.81
N GLN A 45 -28.20 -61.85 -46.62
CA GLN A 45 -28.92 -62.18 -47.86
C GLN A 45 -28.05 -63.02 -48.81
N ARG A 46 -26.78 -62.62 -49.01
CA ARG A 46 -25.81 -63.37 -49.82
C ARG A 46 -25.57 -64.79 -49.30
N ALA A 47 -25.45 -64.98 -47.99
CA ALA A 47 -25.23 -66.28 -47.39
C ALA A 47 -26.44 -67.22 -47.61
N VAL A 48 -27.66 -66.69 -47.46
CA VAL A 48 -28.90 -67.43 -47.73
C VAL A 48 -29.00 -67.85 -49.20
N ASP A 49 -28.67 -66.96 -50.14
CA ASP A 49 -28.69 -67.25 -51.58
C ASP A 49 -27.66 -68.34 -51.97
N ILE A 50 -26.47 -68.30 -51.40
CA ILE A 50 -25.42 -69.31 -51.62
C ILE A 50 -25.92 -70.68 -51.15
N GLU A 51 -26.49 -70.77 -49.94
CA GLU A 51 -26.93 -72.05 -49.39
C GLU A 51 -28.10 -72.66 -50.18
N ARG A 52 -29.04 -71.82 -50.62
CA ARG A 52 -30.18 -72.27 -51.46
C ARG A 52 -29.70 -72.83 -52.79
N THR A 53 -28.83 -72.11 -53.49
CA THR A 53 -28.31 -72.54 -54.81
C THR A 53 -27.42 -73.77 -54.70
N ARG A 54 -26.65 -73.91 -53.62
CA ARG A 54 -25.85 -75.09 -53.32
C ARG A 54 -26.71 -76.34 -53.15
N THR A 55 -27.80 -76.23 -52.39
CA THR A 55 -28.72 -77.35 -52.16
C THR A 55 -29.36 -77.85 -53.47
N GLU A 56 -29.82 -76.93 -54.32
CA GLU A 56 -30.39 -77.27 -55.63
C GLU A 56 -29.36 -77.89 -56.59
N ALA A 57 -28.11 -77.43 -56.55
CA ALA A 57 -27.05 -77.94 -57.41
C ALA A 57 -26.58 -79.35 -56.99
N VAL A 58 -26.53 -79.62 -55.68
CA VAL A 58 -26.23 -80.96 -55.15
C VAL A 58 -27.32 -81.95 -55.56
N ALA A 59 -28.60 -81.61 -55.41
CA ALA A 59 -29.71 -82.48 -55.79
C ALA A 59 -29.64 -82.90 -57.28
N ARG A 60 -29.44 -81.95 -58.19
CA ARG A 60 -29.34 -82.22 -59.65
C ARG A 60 -28.08 -83.00 -60.04
N THR A 61 -27.01 -82.90 -59.24
CA THR A 61 -25.78 -83.68 -59.48
C THR A 61 -25.97 -85.13 -59.06
N THR A 62 -26.64 -85.38 -57.93
CA THR A 62 -27.01 -86.71 -57.46
C THR A 62 -27.90 -87.44 -58.47
N GLU A 63 -28.94 -86.78 -59.00
CA GLU A 63 -29.81 -87.35 -60.04
C GLU A 63 -29.04 -87.78 -61.30
N GLY A 64 -28.04 -86.99 -61.72
CA GLY A 64 -27.21 -87.31 -62.88
C GLY A 64 -26.30 -88.52 -62.67
N PHE A 65 -25.75 -88.70 -61.45
CA PHE A 65 -25.00 -89.92 -61.08
C PHE A 65 -25.90 -91.16 -61.05
N GLU A 66 -27.13 -91.06 -60.54
CA GLU A 66 -28.09 -92.16 -60.59
C GLU A 66 -28.43 -92.57 -62.03
N GLY A 67 -28.45 -91.61 -62.97
CA GLY A 67 -28.56 -91.89 -64.41
C GLY A 67 -27.40 -92.73 -64.96
N LEU A 68 -26.15 -92.45 -64.55
CA LEU A 68 -25.00 -93.26 -64.95
C LEU A 68 -25.09 -94.70 -64.42
N VAL A 69 -25.57 -94.87 -63.18
CA VAL A 69 -25.79 -96.19 -62.58
C VAL A 69 -26.89 -96.95 -63.33
N ALA A 70 -27.97 -96.27 -63.74
CA ALA A 70 -29.02 -96.89 -64.55
C ALA A 70 -28.51 -97.34 -65.94
N ALA A 71 -27.58 -96.59 -66.54
CA ALA A 71 -26.95 -96.97 -67.81
C ALA A 71 -26.15 -98.28 -67.70
N GLU A 72 -25.38 -98.42 -66.62
CA GLU A 72 -24.62 -99.64 -66.34
C GLU A 72 -25.55 -100.84 -66.09
N ARG A 73 -26.63 -100.64 -65.32
CA ARG A 73 -27.66 -101.68 -65.08
C ARG A 73 -28.31 -102.16 -66.38
N LEU A 74 -28.55 -101.26 -67.35
CA LEU A 74 -29.15 -101.60 -68.63
C LEU A 74 -28.23 -102.51 -69.46
N ILE A 75 -26.95 -102.15 -69.59
CA ILE A 75 -25.97 -102.96 -70.32
C ILE A 75 -25.84 -104.35 -69.67
N ASN A 76 -25.75 -104.39 -68.35
CA ASN A 76 -25.65 -105.65 -67.61
C ASN A 76 -26.88 -106.54 -67.83
N ALA A 77 -28.10 -105.97 -67.80
CA ALA A 77 -29.32 -106.72 -68.06
C ALA A 77 -29.39 -107.29 -69.50
N LEU A 78 -28.95 -106.52 -70.50
CA LEU A 78 -28.90 -106.99 -71.89
C LEU A 78 -27.84 -108.09 -72.11
N GLN A 79 -26.67 -107.94 -71.48
CA GLN A 79 -25.63 -108.98 -71.54
C GLN A 79 -26.05 -110.26 -70.81
N GLU A 80 -26.75 -110.15 -69.68
CA GLU A 80 -27.30 -111.29 -68.96
C GLU A 80 -28.37 -112.01 -69.79
N ALA A 81 -29.26 -111.25 -70.46
CA ALA A 81 -30.23 -111.79 -71.40
C ALA A 81 -29.53 -112.52 -72.56
N GLU A 82 -28.50 -111.94 -73.16
CA GLU A 82 -27.75 -112.58 -74.25
C GLU A 82 -27.01 -113.84 -73.79
N ARG A 83 -26.35 -113.81 -72.62
CA ARG A 83 -25.66 -115.00 -72.07
C ARG A 83 -26.64 -116.14 -71.79
N SER A 84 -27.79 -115.81 -71.18
CA SER A 84 -28.84 -116.79 -70.86
C SER A 84 -29.49 -117.36 -72.12
N GLN A 85 -29.78 -116.51 -73.11
CA GLN A 85 -30.27 -116.94 -74.41
C GLN A 85 -29.29 -117.91 -75.10
N ARG A 86 -27.99 -117.57 -75.18
CA ARG A 86 -26.99 -118.45 -75.78
C ARG A 86 -26.85 -119.76 -75.00
N GLY A 87 -26.89 -119.71 -73.67
CA GLY A 87 -26.89 -120.90 -72.82
C GLY A 87 -28.05 -121.84 -73.16
N TYR A 88 -29.25 -121.31 -73.33
CA TYR A 88 -30.42 -122.09 -73.74
C TYR A 88 -30.28 -122.66 -75.16
N VAL A 89 -29.91 -121.84 -76.15
CA VAL A 89 -29.76 -122.27 -77.55
C VAL A 89 -28.66 -123.32 -77.74
N LEU A 90 -27.61 -123.31 -76.91
CA LEU A 90 -26.51 -124.28 -77.00
C LEU A 90 -26.82 -125.61 -76.32
N THR A 91 -27.53 -125.57 -75.17
CA THR A 91 -27.68 -126.73 -74.27
C THR A 91 -29.09 -127.31 -74.20
N GLU A 92 -30.10 -126.59 -74.70
CA GLU A 92 -31.54 -126.87 -74.53
C GLU A 92 -32.02 -126.93 -73.06
N ASN A 93 -31.16 -126.57 -72.10
CA ASN A 93 -31.49 -126.66 -70.69
C ASN A 93 -32.45 -125.52 -70.29
N PRO A 94 -33.71 -125.82 -69.89
CA PRO A 94 -34.70 -124.80 -69.56
C PRO A 94 -34.31 -123.91 -68.36
N VAL A 95 -33.31 -124.30 -67.55
CA VAL A 95 -32.77 -123.46 -66.45
C VAL A 95 -32.32 -122.07 -66.93
N PHE A 96 -31.94 -121.92 -68.20
CA PHE A 96 -31.52 -120.64 -68.75
C PHE A 96 -32.69 -119.72 -69.17
N LEU A 97 -33.93 -120.21 -69.21
CA LEU A 97 -35.09 -119.42 -69.64
C LEU A 97 -35.56 -118.41 -68.60
N GLU A 98 -35.57 -118.79 -67.32
CA GLU A 98 -35.99 -117.89 -66.24
C GLU A 98 -35.07 -116.67 -66.09
N PRO A 99 -33.71 -116.82 -66.03
CA PRO A 99 -32.80 -115.67 -66.05
C PRO A 99 -32.94 -114.80 -67.29
N TYR A 100 -33.19 -115.41 -68.46
CA TYR A 100 -33.42 -114.68 -69.71
C TYR A 100 -34.68 -113.82 -69.67
N GLU A 101 -35.82 -114.41 -69.28
CA GLU A 101 -37.10 -113.69 -69.20
C GLU A 101 -37.05 -112.57 -68.16
N ALA A 102 -36.41 -112.83 -67.01
CA ALA A 102 -36.19 -111.82 -65.97
C ALA A 102 -35.26 -110.68 -66.44
N ALA A 103 -34.14 -110.99 -67.10
CA ALA A 103 -33.21 -109.99 -67.63
C ALA A 103 -33.84 -109.16 -68.76
N ARG A 104 -34.67 -109.79 -69.61
CA ARG A 104 -35.45 -109.09 -70.64
C ARG A 104 -36.45 -108.11 -70.04
N ALA A 105 -37.21 -108.52 -69.03
CA ALA A 105 -38.16 -107.63 -68.33
C ALA A 105 -37.44 -106.46 -67.63
N ARG A 106 -36.32 -106.74 -66.94
CA ARG A 106 -35.47 -105.71 -66.32
C ARG A 106 -34.93 -104.72 -67.35
N SER A 107 -34.45 -105.19 -68.50
CA SER A 107 -33.88 -104.32 -69.54
C SER A 107 -34.87 -103.26 -70.02
N SER A 108 -36.13 -103.62 -70.23
CA SER A 108 -37.17 -102.65 -70.61
C SER A 108 -37.44 -101.63 -69.50
N SER A 109 -37.58 -102.09 -68.24
CA SER A 109 -37.84 -101.22 -67.10
C SER A 109 -36.68 -100.26 -66.80
N VAL A 110 -35.43 -100.74 -66.89
CA VAL A 110 -34.24 -99.91 -66.67
C VAL A 110 -34.04 -98.92 -67.83
N LEU A 111 -34.39 -99.28 -69.07
CA LEU A 111 -34.36 -98.34 -70.19
C LEU A 111 -35.33 -97.17 -69.98
N ASP A 112 -36.54 -97.44 -69.48
CA ASP A 112 -37.52 -96.40 -69.16
C ASP A 112 -37.06 -95.51 -67.99
N ASP A 113 -36.43 -96.09 -66.97
CA ASP A 113 -35.84 -95.33 -65.86
C ASP A 113 -34.65 -94.47 -66.30
N LEU A 114 -33.78 -95.02 -67.15
CA LEU A 114 -32.65 -94.31 -67.71
C LEU A 114 -33.09 -93.13 -68.59
N GLN A 115 -34.11 -93.33 -69.44
CA GLN A 115 -34.65 -92.26 -70.27
C GLN A 115 -35.29 -91.15 -69.43
N ARG A 116 -35.98 -91.46 -68.33
CA ARG A 116 -36.51 -90.43 -67.42
C ARG A 116 -35.39 -89.60 -66.77
N ARG A 117 -34.28 -90.25 -66.39
CA ARG A 117 -33.18 -89.61 -65.66
C ARG A 117 -32.23 -88.80 -66.56
N ILE A 118 -32.03 -89.22 -67.81
CA ILE A 118 -31.06 -88.59 -68.74
C ILE A 118 -31.76 -87.90 -69.92
N GLY A 119 -32.90 -88.41 -70.37
CA GLY A 119 -33.58 -87.96 -71.58
C GLY A 119 -34.60 -86.82 -71.39
N GLU A 120 -35.01 -86.51 -70.15
CA GLU A 120 -35.94 -85.40 -69.90
C GLU A 120 -35.21 -84.05 -70.00
N GLY A 121 -35.55 -83.25 -71.03
CA GLY A 121 -35.10 -81.87 -71.19
C GLY A 121 -33.96 -81.64 -72.20
N ASP A 122 -33.39 -82.68 -72.81
CA ASP A 122 -32.40 -82.57 -73.88
C ASP A 122 -32.88 -83.28 -75.15
N GLU A 123 -33.22 -82.50 -76.18
CA GLU A 123 -33.72 -83.00 -77.47
C GLU A 123 -32.73 -83.97 -78.15
N ARG A 124 -31.41 -83.80 -77.94
CA ARG A 124 -30.39 -84.68 -78.52
C ARG A 124 -30.35 -86.04 -77.83
N GLN A 125 -30.42 -86.04 -76.50
CA GLN A 125 -30.50 -87.28 -75.71
C GLN A 125 -31.81 -88.01 -75.98
N ALA A 126 -32.94 -87.29 -76.05
CA ALA A 126 -34.24 -87.87 -76.39
C ALA A 126 -34.20 -88.59 -77.76
N ALA A 127 -33.57 -87.97 -78.78
CA ALA A 127 -33.39 -88.59 -80.09
C ALA A 127 -32.53 -89.87 -80.03
N ARG A 128 -31.45 -89.88 -79.24
CA ARG A 128 -30.63 -91.08 -79.02
C ARG A 128 -31.40 -92.19 -78.33
N PHE A 129 -32.23 -91.88 -77.33
CA PHE A 129 -33.07 -92.88 -76.66
C PHE A 129 -34.10 -93.51 -77.60
N VAL A 130 -34.64 -92.77 -78.58
CA VAL A 130 -35.53 -93.34 -79.60
C VAL A 130 -34.80 -94.39 -80.44
N VAL A 131 -33.57 -94.10 -80.87
CA VAL A 131 -32.76 -95.05 -81.65
C VAL A 131 -32.33 -96.24 -80.78
N LEU A 132 -31.86 -95.98 -79.56
CA LEU A 132 -31.46 -97.02 -78.60
C LEU A 132 -32.61 -97.98 -78.29
N ARG A 133 -33.82 -97.45 -78.05
CA ARG A 133 -35.02 -98.27 -77.81
C ARG A 133 -35.33 -99.17 -79.00
N ARG A 134 -35.17 -98.67 -80.22
CA ARG A 134 -35.34 -99.47 -81.44
C ARG A 134 -34.28 -100.57 -81.54
N LEU A 135 -33.01 -100.26 -81.30
CA LEU A 135 -31.92 -101.24 -81.33
C LEU A 135 -32.11 -102.33 -80.28
N ILE A 136 -32.48 -101.94 -79.05
CA ILE A 136 -32.78 -102.88 -77.96
C ILE A 136 -33.99 -103.74 -78.31
N ALA A 137 -35.07 -103.17 -78.86
CA ALA A 137 -36.23 -103.95 -79.29
C ALA A 137 -35.86 -104.98 -80.37
N LEU A 138 -35.08 -104.58 -81.37
CA LEU A 138 -34.58 -105.49 -82.41
C LEU A 138 -33.70 -106.59 -81.81
N LYS A 139 -32.86 -106.26 -80.83
CA LYS A 139 -32.00 -107.23 -80.14
C LYS A 139 -32.81 -108.22 -79.30
N LEU A 140 -33.80 -107.74 -78.55
CA LEU A 140 -34.70 -108.59 -77.77
C LEU A 140 -35.56 -109.48 -78.67
N GLU A 141 -36.01 -108.99 -79.82
CA GLU A 141 -36.76 -109.77 -80.81
C GLU A 141 -35.88 -110.84 -81.46
N GLU A 142 -34.64 -110.50 -81.83
CA GLU A 142 -33.64 -111.46 -82.32
C GLU A 142 -33.43 -112.61 -81.31
N MET A 143 -33.18 -112.27 -80.05
CA MET A 143 -33.05 -113.27 -78.97
C MET A 143 -34.32 -114.08 -78.75
N ALA A 144 -35.50 -113.46 -78.83
CA ALA A 144 -36.78 -114.17 -78.68
C ALA A 144 -37.03 -115.16 -79.83
N ARG A 145 -36.67 -114.79 -81.07
CA ARG A 145 -36.80 -115.68 -82.24
C ARG A 145 -35.91 -116.91 -82.10
N SER A 146 -34.66 -116.75 -81.67
CA SER A 146 -33.74 -117.88 -81.47
C SER A 146 -34.15 -118.80 -80.31
N VAL A 147 -34.67 -118.24 -79.21
CA VAL A 147 -35.28 -119.02 -78.12
C VAL A 147 -36.51 -119.81 -78.61
N GLU A 148 -37.41 -119.18 -79.37
CA GLU A 148 -38.62 -119.83 -79.88
C GLU A 148 -38.33 -120.90 -80.93
N MET A 149 -37.35 -120.68 -81.82
CA MET A 149 -36.87 -121.69 -82.77
C MET A 149 -36.33 -122.93 -82.04
N THR A 150 -35.59 -122.73 -80.94
CA THR A 150 -35.09 -123.81 -80.09
C THR A 150 -36.24 -124.55 -79.39
N ARG A 151 -37.23 -123.82 -78.83
CA ARG A 151 -38.45 -124.41 -78.23
C ARG A 151 -39.24 -125.28 -79.20
N ARG A 152 -39.25 -124.96 -80.50
CA ARG A 152 -39.93 -125.74 -81.56
C ARG A 152 -39.10 -126.89 -82.13
N GLY A 153 -37.97 -127.24 -81.48
CA GLY A 153 -37.09 -128.33 -81.91
C GLY A 153 -36.25 -128.02 -83.15
N ARG A 154 -36.08 -126.75 -83.54
CA ARG A 154 -35.29 -126.31 -84.70
C ARG A 154 -33.93 -125.75 -84.27
N MET A 155 -33.18 -126.51 -83.47
CA MET A 155 -31.93 -126.07 -82.85
C MET A 155 -30.87 -125.62 -83.86
N GLU A 156 -30.69 -126.36 -84.95
CA GLU A 156 -29.65 -126.04 -85.95
C GLU A 156 -29.93 -124.71 -86.65
N ALA A 157 -31.20 -124.40 -86.92
CA ALA A 157 -31.62 -123.11 -87.47
C ALA A 157 -31.39 -121.97 -86.47
N ALA A 158 -31.65 -122.20 -85.17
CA ALA A 158 -31.37 -121.24 -84.11
C ALA A 158 -29.87 -120.98 -83.93
N ARG A 159 -29.02 -122.01 -84.00
CA ARG A 159 -27.55 -121.87 -83.93
C ARG A 159 -27.00 -121.10 -85.14
N ILE A 160 -27.51 -121.35 -86.34
CA ILE A 160 -27.13 -120.61 -87.55
C ILE A 160 -27.53 -119.13 -87.43
N ASP A 161 -28.74 -118.84 -86.91
CA ASP A 161 -29.22 -117.47 -86.70
C ASP A 161 -28.33 -116.71 -85.69
N VAL A 162 -27.96 -117.36 -84.58
CA VAL A 162 -27.03 -116.78 -83.59
C VAL A 162 -25.62 -116.62 -84.17
N ALA A 163 -25.15 -117.58 -84.98
CA ALA A 163 -23.83 -117.55 -85.63
C ALA A 163 -23.75 -116.54 -86.79
N SER A 164 -24.88 -116.00 -87.27
CA SER A 164 -24.93 -114.99 -88.35
C SER A 164 -24.19 -113.68 -88.04
N GLY A 165 -23.88 -113.44 -86.76
CA GLY A 165 -23.28 -112.20 -86.29
C GLY A 165 -24.22 -110.99 -86.29
N TYR A 166 -25.49 -111.16 -86.69
CA TYR A 166 -26.50 -110.08 -86.65
C TYR A 166 -26.74 -109.58 -85.22
N GLY A 167 -26.99 -110.50 -84.27
CA GLY A 167 -27.16 -110.15 -82.86
C GLY A 167 -25.93 -109.51 -82.21
N ARG A 168 -24.72 -109.86 -82.68
CA ARG A 168 -23.47 -109.23 -82.22
C ARG A 168 -23.37 -107.78 -82.71
N ARG A 169 -23.66 -107.52 -83.99
CA ARG A 169 -23.68 -106.16 -84.55
C ARG A 169 -24.68 -105.25 -83.82
N LEU A 170 -25.88 -105.75 -83.52
CA LEU A 170 -26.86 -105.01 -82.72
C LEU A 170 -26.34 -104.68 -81.32
N MET A 171 -25.64 -105.60 -80.66
CA MET A 171 -25.03 -105.33 -79.34
C MET A 171 -23.88 -104.34 -79.42
N ASP A 172 -23.04 -104.42 -80.45
CA ASP A 172 -21.96 -103.45 -80.69
C ASP A 172 -22.54 -102.04 -80.93
N GLU A 173 -23.62 -101.92 -81.70
CA GLU A 173 -24.35 -100.65 -81.91
C GLU A 173 -25.01 -100.12 -80.63
N ILE A 174 -25.65 -101.00 -79.83
CA ILE A 174 -26.22 -100.63 -78.53
C ILE A 174 -25.11 -100.14 -77.59
N GLN A 175 -23.98 -100.85 -77.52
CA GLN A 175 -22.84 -100.46 -76.68
C GLN A 175 -22.22 -99.14 -77.14
N ALA A 176 -22.05 -98.92 -78.44
CA ALA A 176 -21.56 -97.66 -78.99
C ALA A 176 -22.49 -96.50 -78.59
N MET A 177 -23.80 -96.65 -78.80
CA MET A 177 -24.78 -95.63 -78.44
C MET A 177 -24.85 -95.37 -76.94
N MET A 178 -24.78 -96.42 -76.12
CA MET A 178 -24.73 -96.28 -74.67
C MET A 178 -23.45 -95.59 -74.19
N ASN A 179 -22.30 -95.89 -74.79
CA ASN A 179 -21.03 -95.23 -74.49
C ASN A 179 -21.10 -93.74 -74.84
N GLU A 180 -21.74 -93.36 -75.95
CA GLU A 180 -21.97 -91.95 -76.30
C GLU A 180 -22.88 -91.24 -75.29
N ILE A 181 -23.99 -91.87 -74.90
CA ILE A 181 -24.92 -91.34 -73.89
C ILE A 181 -24.20 -91.14 -72.54
N VAL A 182 -23.44 -92.15 -72.09
CA VAL A 182 -22.67 -92.10 -70.85
C VAL A 182 -21.55 -91.06 -70.90
N ALA A 183 -20.81 -90.98 -72.01
CA ALA A 183 -19.74 -90.00 -72.18
C ALA A 183 -20.27 -88.56 -72.14
N GLU A 184 -21.39 -88.30 -72.81
CA GLU A 184 -22.02 -86.98 -72.77
C GLU A 184 -22.55 -86.65 -71.37
N GLN A 185 -23.18 -87.60 -70.68
CA GLN A 185 -23.66 -87.39 -69.32
C GLN A 185 -22.51 -87.15 -68.33
N ARG A 186 -21.38 -87.85 -68.47
CA ARG A 186 -20.15 -87.57 -67.68
C ARG A 186 -19.63 -86.16 -67.94
N ALA A 187 -19.56 -85.72 -69.19
CA ALA A 187 -19.13 -84.37 -69.54
C ALA A 187 -20.07 -83.29 -68.97
N VAL A 188 -21.39 -83.53 -68.93
CA VAL A 188 -22.37 -82.65 -68.29
C VAL A 188 -22.14 -82.58 -66.77
N LEU A 189 -21.91 -83.72 -66.11
CA LEU A 189 -21.64 -83.77 -64.67
C LEU A 189 -20.32 -83.08 -64.30
N GLU A 190 -19.26 -83.27 -65.08
CA GLU A 190 -17.97 -82.59 -64.87
C GLU A 190 -18.11 -81.07 -64.98
N ARG A 191 -18.83 -80.56 -65.98
CA ARG A 191 -19.13 -79.12 -66.11
C ARG A 191 -19.93 -78.59 -64.92
N ARG A 192 -20.98 -79.31 -64.50
CA ARG A 192 -21.79 -78.93 -63.35
C ARG A 192 -20.98 -78.93 -62.04
N GLN A 193 -20.10 -79.90 -61.85
CA GLN A 193 -19.22 -79.97 -60.68
C GLN A 193 -18.24 -78.79 -60.66
N GLN A 194 -17.65 -78.44 -61.81
CA GLN A 194 -16.79 -77.26 -61.93
C GLN A 194 -17.55 -75.95 -61.66
N ASP A 195 -18.77 -75.81 -62.18
CA ASP A 195 -19.63 -74.65 -61.94
C ASP A 195 -19.97 -74.46 -60.45
N VAL A 196 -20.24 -75.55 -59.72
CA VAL A 196 -20.50 -75.51 -58.27
C VAL A 196 -19.26 -75.05 -57.51
N VAL A 197 -18.08 -75.63 -57.80
CA VAL A 197 -16.81 -75.23 -57.16
C VAL A 197 -16.49 -73.76 -57.45
N GLN A 198 -16.68 -73.30 -58.69
CA GLN A 198 -16.44 -71.91 -59.06
C GLN A 198 -17.42 -70.96 -58.35
N ARG A 199 -18.70 -71.32 -58.24
CA ARG A 199 -19.71 -70.52 -57.53
C ARG A 199 -19.47 -70.48 -56.02
N ASP A 200 -19.05 -71.58 -55.41
CA ASP A 200 -18.68 -71.61 -53.99
C ASP A 200 -17.48 -70.68 -53.72
N HIS A 201 -16.46 -70.70 -54.60
CA HIS A 201 -15.33 -69.78 -54.50
C HIS A 201 -15.72 -68.30 -54.65
N LEU A 202 -16.53 -67.96 -55.66
CA LEU A 202 -17.03 -66.59 -55.87
C LEU A 202 -17.95 -66.13 -54.72
N GLY A 203 -18.77 -67.05 -54.19
CA GLY A 203 -19.62 -66.84 -53.02
C GLY A 203 -18.79 -66.51 -51.78
N ALA A 204 -17.79 -67.35 -51.46
CA ALA A 204 -16.88 -67.13 -50.35
C ALA A 204 -16.13 -65.79 -50.48
N GLN A 205 -15.58 -65.47 -51.65
CA GLN A 205 -14.92 -64.18 -51.89
C GLN A 205 -15.86 -62.98 -51.66
N SER A 206 -17.12 -63.09 -52.06
CA SER A 206 -18.10 -62.01 -51.84
C SER A 206 -18.40 -61.79 -50.36
N LEU A 207 -18.50 -62.86 -49.57
CA LEU A 207 -18.68 -62.79 -48.12
C LEU A 207 -17.45 -62.20 -47.43
N TYR A 208 -16.23 -62.61 -47.84
CA TYR A 208 -14.99 -62.01 -47.31
C TYR A 208 -14.90 -60.51 -47.60
N ARG A 209 -15.28 -60.05 -48.81
CA ARG A 209 -15.30 -58.61 -49.13
C ARG A 209 -16.30 -57.84 -48.28
N LEU A 210 -17.50 -58.37 -48.08
CA LEU A 210 -18.51 -57.75 -47.22
C LEU A 210 -18.05 -57.72 -45.75
N ALA A 211 -17.46 -58.81 -45.26
CA ALA A 211 -16.89 -58.85 -43.91
C ALA A 211 -15.75 -57.83 -43.74
N ALA A 212 -14.84 -57.72 -44.72
CA ALA A 212 -13.75 -56.74 -44.70
C ALA A 212 -14.27 -55.30 -44.70
N LEU A 213 -15.30 -54.99 -45.50
CA LEU A 213 -15.95 -53.67 -45.47
C LEU A 213 -16.63 -53.40 -44.12
N GLY A 214 -17.29 -54.41 -43.53
CA GLY A 214 -17.87 -54.31 -42.20
C GLY A 214 -16.84 -53.99 -41.12
N VAL A 215 -15.71 -54.71 -41.11
CA VAL A 215 -14.60 -54.46 -40.19
C VAL A 215 -14.01 -53.06 -40.41
N ALA A 216 -13.84 -52.62 -41.66
CA ALA A 216 -13.34 -51.28 -41.95
C ALA A 216 -14.28 -50.18 -41.42
N LEU A 217 -15.60 -50.34 -41.53
CA LEU A 217 -16.56 -49.40 -40.96
C LEU A 217 -16.54 -49.39 -39.42
N ILE A 218 -16.38 -50.56 -38.78
CA ILE A 218 -16.24 -50.64 -37.31
C ILE A 218 -14.99 -49.90 -36.85
N VAL A 219 -13.86 -50.08 -37.53
CA VAL A 219 -12.61 -49.37 -37.22
C VAL A 219 -12.79 -47.86 -37.43
N ALA A 220 -13.41 -47.43 -38.53
CA ALA A 220 -13.69 -46.02 -38.79
C ALA A 220 -14.64 -45.39 -37.73
N ALA A 221 -15.63 -46.15 -37.27
CA ALA A 221 -16.53 -45.73 -36.19
C ALA A 221 -15.76 -45.59 -34.86
N LEU A 222 -14.87 -46.53 -34.54
CA LEU A 222 -14.05 -46.48 -33.33
C LEU A 222 -13.08 -45.29 -33.34
N ILE A 223 -12.41 -45.03 -34.47
CA ILE A 223 -11.53 -43.86 -34.64
C ILE A 223 -12.34 -42.57 -34.48
N SER A 224 -13.52 -42.47 -35.11
CA SER A 224 -14.42 -41.31 -34.97
C SER A 224 -14.87 -41.11 -33.51
N MET A 225 -15.17 -42.19 -32.78
CA MET A 225 -15.55 -42.15 -31.37
C MET A 225 -14.40 -41.67 -30.48
N ILE A 226 -13.17 -42.17 -30.70
CA ILE A 226 -11.97 -41.74 -29.97
C ILE A 226 -11.68 -40.26 -30.24
N ALA A 227 -11.77 -39.82 -31.50
CA ALA A 227 -11.58 -38.42 -31.87
C ALA A 227 -12.62 -37.51 -31.20
N LEU A 228 -13.88 -37.94 -31.16
CA LEU A 228 -14.96 -37.21 -30.47
C LEU A 228 -14.71 -37.12 -28.96
N ALA A 229 -14.34 -38.23 -28.32
CA ALA A 229 -14.01 -38.28 -26.89
C ALA A 229 -12.82 -37.37 -26.54
N TYR A 230 -11.77 -37.39 -27.38
CA TYR A 230 -10.60 -36.51 -27.23
C TYR A 230 -10.99 -35.04 -27.37
N MET A 231 -11.86 -34.69 -28.32
CA MET A 231 -12.34 -33.32 -28.50
C MET A 231 -13.11 -32.83 -27.27
N VAL A 232 -14.05 -33.62 -26.74
CA VAL A 232 -14.82 -33.30 -25.53
C VAL A 232 -13.91 -33.16 -24.30
N TYR A 233 -12.93 -34.05 -24.15
CA TYR A 233 -11.94 -33.95 -23.08
C TYR A 233 -11.13 -32.65 -23.17
N ARG A 234 -10.65 -32.31 -24.38
CA ARG A 234 -9.87 -31.09 -24.59
C ARG A 234 -10.70 -29.82 -24.33
N THR A 235 -12.00 -29.80 -24.65
CA THR A 235 -12.85 -28.65 -24.36
C THR A 235 -13.11 -28.49 -22.86
N LYS A 236 -13.32 -29.59 -22.12
CA LYS A 236 -13.44 -29.53 -20.65
C LYS A 236 -12.18 -28.99 -19.98
N LEU A 237 -11.01 -29.50 -20.39
CA LEU A 237 -9.73 -29.06 -19.83
C LEU A 237 -9.43 -27.57 -20.15
N ALA A 238 -9.92 -27.05 -21.27
CA ALA A 238 -9.78 -25.64 -21.62
C ALA A 238 -10.63 -24.75 -20.70
N LEU A 239 -11.88 -25.14 -20.42
CA LEU A 239 -12.78 -24.41 -19.51
C LEU A 239 -12.23 -24.37 -18.08
N GLU A 240 -11.75 -25.50 -17.55
CA GLU A 240 -11.16 -25.55 -16.20
C GLU A 240 -9.93 -24.65 -16.06
N ARG A 241 -9.11 -24.54 -17.12
CA ARG A 241 -7.93 -23.65 -17.12
C ARG A 241 -8.30 -22.17 -17.17
N GLU A 242 -9.39 -21.84 -17.85
CA GLU A 242 -9.89 -20.47 -17.96
C GLU A 242 -10.47 -20.01 -16.63
N GLU A 243 -11.33 -20.82 -16.00
CA GLU A 243 -11.87 -20.55 -14.64
C GLU A 243 -10.76 -20.44 -13.59
N ALA A 244 -9.78 -21.37 -13.60
CA ALA A 244 -8.65 -21.29 -12.68
C ALA A 244 -7.77 -20.05 -12.92
N GLY A 245 -7.64 -19.62 -14.18
CA GLY A 245 -6.94 -18.41 -14.57
C GLY A 245 -7.62 -17.14 -14.09
N GLU A 246 -8.94 -17.05 -14.23
CA GLU A 246 -9.74 -15.93 -13.72
C GLU A 246 -9.71 -15.83 -12.20
N ILE A 247 -9.90 -16.95 -11.49
CA ILE A 247 -9.81 -16.97 -10.02
C ILE A 247 -8.41 -16.51 -9.59
N ARG A 248 -7.35 -17.00 -10.24
CA ARG A 248 -5.97 -16.60 -9.94
C ARG A 248 -5.72 -15.12 -10.20
N ARG A 249 -6.25 -14.56 -11.30
CA ARG A 249 -6.15 -13.13 -11.62
C ARG A 249 -6.89 -12.28 -10.59
N ASN A 250 -8.13 -12.62 -10.27
CA ASN A 250 -8.94 -11.88 -9.29
C ASN A 250 -8.28 -11.89 -7.89
N VAL A 251 -7.73 -13.03 -7.47
CA VAL A 251 -6.99 -13.14 -6.20
C VAL A 251 -5.71 -12.29 -6.24
N LEU A 252 -4.99 -12.29 -7.37
CA LEU A 252 -3.78 -11.48 -7.52
C LEU A 252 -4.10 -9.98 -7.54
N GLU A 253 -5.14 -9.55 -8.26
CA GLU A 253 -5.58 -8.16 -8.31
C GLU A 253 -6.04 -7.68 -6.93
N ALA A 254 -6.81 -8.49 -6.20
CA ALA A 254 -7.19 -8.19 -4.82
C ALA A 254 -5.98 -8.09 -3.89
N ALA A 255 -5.00 -9.00 -4.02
CA ALA A 255 -3.77 -8.95 -3.22
C ALA A 255 -2.91 -7.72 -3.56
N VAL A 256 -2.78 -7.37 -4.84
CA VAL A 256 -2.07 -6.17 -5.30
C VAL A 256 -2.79 -4.92 -4.81
N ALA A 257 -4.12 -4.84 -4.90
CA ALA A 257 -4.90 -3.70 -4.40
C ALA A 257 -4.73 -3.53 -2.88
N ALA A 258 -4.85 -4.63 -2.11
CA ALA A 258 -4.63 -4.62 -0.67
C ALA A 258 -3.22 -4.15 -0.32
N ARG A 259 -2.19 -4.68 -1.00
CA ARG A 259 -0.81 -4.31 -0.72
C ARG A 259 -0.47 -2.88 -1.16
N THR A 260 -1.07 -2.41 -2.25
CA THR A 260 -0.92 -1.01 -2.71
C THR A 260 -1.58 -0.07 -1.71
N HIS A 261 -2.75 -0.42 -1.17
CA HIS A 261 -3.41 0.36 -0.13
C HIS A 261 -2.57 0.46 1.14
N GLU A 262 -2.02 -0.67 1.60
CA GLU A 262 -1.13 -0.72 2.77
C GLU A 262 0.16 0.09 2.55
N LEU A 263 0.78 -0.02 1.36
CA LEU A 263 1.94 0.81 1.01
C LEU A 263 1.59 2.31 0.99
N THR A 264 0.41 2.66 0.48
CA THR A 264 -0.03 4.06 0.41
C THR A 264 -0.24 4.62 1.82
N GLN A 265 -0.89 3.85 2.70
CA GLN A 265 -1.07 4.23 4.10
C GLN A 265 0.28 4.36 4.82
N ALA A 266 1.19 3.39 4.64
CA ALA A 266 2.53 3.46 5.22
C ALA A 266 3.33 4.66 4.69
N ASN A 267 3.19 5.00 3.40
CA ASN A 267 3.87 6.17 2.82
C ASN A 267 3.32 7.49 3.39
N VAL A 268 2.00 7.60 3.57
CA VAL A 268 1.37 8.77 4.21
C VAL A 268 1.83 8.90 5.66
N ALA A 269 1.82 7.80 6.42
CA ALA A 269 2.31 7.80 7.80
C ALA A 269 3.79 8.20 7.90
N LEU A 270 4.63 7.63 7.03
CA LEU A 270 6.06 7.96 6.99
C LEU A 270 6.30 9.43 6.63
N ARG A 271 5.54 9.99 5.68
CA ARG A 271 5.64 11.42 5.34
C ARG A 271 5.21 12.33 6.49
N ALA A 272 4.15 11.97 7.22
CA ALA A 272 3.72 12.71 8.40
C ALA A 272 4.78 12.65 9.51
N GLU A 273 5.41 11.50 9.71
CA GLU A 273 6.49 11.33 10.68
C GLU A 273 7.75 12.12 10.30
N ILE A 274 8.15 12.11 9.03
CA ILE A 274 9.26 12.93 8.50
C ILE A 274 8.96 14.41 8.74
N ALA A 275 7.76 14.89 8.38
CA ALA A 275 7.38 16.29 8.58
C ALA A 275 7.40 16.69 10.06
N SER A 276 6.91 15.82 10.95
CA SER A 276 6.97 16.03 12.40
C SER A 276 8.41 16.11 12.91
N ARG A 277 9.26 15.20 12.44
CA ARG A 277 10.68 15.15 12.81
C ARG A 277 11.44 16.39 12.32
N GLU A 278 11.24 16.80 11.07
CA GLU A 278 11.87 18.01 10.51
C GLU A 278 11.43 19.27 11.29
N ALA A 279 10.15 19.36 11.64
CA ALA A 279 9.65 20.46 12.47
C ALA A 279 10.28 20.45 13.88
N ALA A 280 10.48 19.28 14.48
CA ALA A 280 11.16 19.14 15.77
C ALA A 280 12.65 19.49 15.68
N GLU A 281 13.36 19.04 14.65
CA GLU A 281 14.77 19.35 14.41
C GLU A 281 14.99 20.86 14.17
N ASN A 282 14.09 21.52 13.42
CA ASN A 282 14.15 22.96 13.22
C ASN A 282 13.89 23.74 14.51
N ARG A 283 12.91 23.33 15.32
CA ARG A 283 12.67 23.91 16.65
C ARG A 283 13.90 23.73 17.55
N LEU A 284 14.53 22.56 17.53
CA LEU A 284 15.75 22.29 18.31
C LEU A 284 16.90 23.20 17.87
N ARG A 285 17.15 23.32 16.55
CA ARG A 285 18.20 24.21 16.02
C ARG A 285 17.95 25.68 16.36
N GLN A 286 16.70 26.13 16.31
CA GLN A 286 16.35 27.50 16.67
C GLN A 286 16.50 27.74 18.18
N ALA A 287 16.12 26.77 19.01
CA ALA A 287 16.35 26.81 20.45
C ALA A 287 17.85 26.86 20.79
N GLN A 288 18.68 26.02 20.16
CA GLN A 288 20.13 26.02 20.36
C GLN A 288 20.79 27.32 19.89
N ARG A 289 20.33 27.91 18.77
CA ARG A 289 20.81 29.23 18.34
C ARG A 289 20.45 30.32 19.35
N MET A 290 19.23 30.30 19.88
CA MET A 290 18.79 31.26 20.88
C MET A 290 19.54 31.07 22.21
N GLU A 291 19.81 29.83 22.61
CA GLU A 291 20.60 29.49 23.79
C GLU A 291 22.06 29.95 23.66
N ALA A 292 22.68 29.74 22.50
CA ALA A 292 24.05 30.19 22.23
C ALA A 292 24.17 31.72 22.24
N VAL A 293 23.22 32.44 21.62
CA VAL A 293 23.13 33.91 21.72
C VAL A 293 22.88 34.34 23.17
N GLY A 294 22.05 33.59 23.90
CA GLY A 294 21.73 33.71 25.31
C GLY A 294 22.94 33.74 26.25
N GLN A 295 23.78 32.71 26.12
CA GLN A 295 24.96 32.53 26.95
C GLN A 295 26.07 33.54 26.61
N LEU A 296 26.32 33.81 25.32
CA LEU A 296 27.35 34.75 24.88
C LEU A 296 27.05 36.20 25.29
N THR A 297 25.80 36.65 25.14
CA THR A 297 25.45 38.04 25.49
C THR A 297 25.39 38.25 27.00
N GLY A 298 25.06 37.20 27.77
CA GLY A 298 24.99 37.27 29.23
C GLY A 298 26.35 37.56 29.90
N GLY A 299 27.42 36.88 29.46
CA GLY A 299 28.78 37.13 29.97
C GLY A 299 29.32 38.50 29.53
N ILE A 300 29.11 38.85 28.26
CA ILE A 300 29.57 40.15 27.73
C ILE A 300 28.86 41.33 28.43
N ALA A 301 27.55 41.22 28.65
CA ALA A 301 26.78 42.29 29.29
C ALA A 301 27.15 42.50 30.77
N HIS A 302 27.53 41.43 31.48
CA HIS A 302 28.06 41.52 32.83
C HIS A 302 29.30 42.41 32.87
N ASP A 303 30.26 42.17 31.97
CA ASP A 303 31.50 42.94 31.89
C ASP A 303 31.24 44.41 31.53
N PHE A 304 30.31 44.68 30.61
CA PHE A 304 29.91 46.05 30.28
C PHE A 304 29.25 46.77 31.47
N ASN A 305 28.39 46.09 32.22
CA ASN A 305 27.75 46.66 33.40
C ASN A 305 28.78 46.97 34.50
N ASN A 306 29.78 46.12 34.69
CA ASN A 306 30.85 46.34 35.66
C ASN A 306 31.69 47.57 35.28
N MET A 307 32.08 47.69 34.01
CA MET A 307 32.80 48.88 33.52
C MET A 307 31.98 50.16 33.70
N LEU A 308 30.68 50.10 33.39
CA LEU A 308 29.79 51.26 33.51
C LEU A 308 29.53 51.65 34.97
N ALA A 309 29.43 50.69 35.88
CA ALA A 309 29.30 50.95 37.32
C ALA A 309 30.51 51.71 37.88
N VAL A 310 31.73 51.28 37.51
CA VAL A 310 32.98 51.97 37.88
C VAL A 310 33.01 53.40 37.33
N ILE A 311 32.64 53.59 36.06
CA ILE A 311 32.61 54.91 35.42
C ILE A 311 31.60 55.84 36.09
N ILE A 312 30.35 55.42 36.26
CA ILE A 312 29.27 56.23 36.84
C ILE A 312 29.64 56.64 38.26
N SER A 313 30.09 55.69 39.07
CA SER A 313 30.41 55.95 40.46
C SER A 313 31.67 56.80 40.63
N SER A 314 32.68 56.65 39.77
CA SER A 314 33.85 57.53 39.79
C SER A 314 33.47 58.98 39.45
N LEU A 315 32.55 59.17 38.50
CA LEU A 315 32.02 60.49 38.15
C LEU A 315 31.21 61.10 39.30
N ASP A 316 30.43 60.31 40.04
CA ASP A 316 29.70 60.77 41.23
C ASP A 316 30.64 61.20 42.37
N LEU A 317 31.70 60.43 42.64
CA LEU A 317 32.73 60.81 43.62
C LEU A 317 33.47 62.08 43.21
N LEU A 318 33.82 62.21 41.93
CA LEU A 318 34.49 63.41 41.40
C LEU A 318 33.61 64.65 41.59
N LYS A 319 32.29 64.53 41.32
CA LYS A 319 31.33 65.63 41.48
C LYS A 319 31.24 66.14 42.91
N ARG A 320 31.38 65.26 43.90
CA ARG A 320 31.32 65.61 45.34
C ARG A 320 32.60 66.24 45.87
N ARG A 321 33.76 65.85 45.34
CA ARG A 321 35.08 66.36 45.79
C ARG A 321 35.49 67.70 45.16
N ILE A 322 34.81 68.11 44.10
CA ILE A 322 35.07 69.38 43.40
C ILE A 322 34.25 70.50 44.04
N SER A 323 34.87 71.68 44.19
CA SER A 323 34.18 72.86 44.72
C SER A 323 33.02 73.26 43.80
N PRO A 324 31.81 73.55 44.31
CA PRO A 324 30.64 73.92 43.51
C PRO A 324 30.84 75.12 42.56
N ASP A 325 31.88 75.92 42.80
CA ASP A 325 32.21 77.14 42.04
C ASP A 325 32.84 76.87 40.66
N ASP A 326 33.29 75.64 40.36
CA ASP A 326 33.81 75.28 39.03
C ASP A 326 32.71 74.69 38.12
N ALA A 327 31.81 75.58 37.69
CA ALA A 327 30.66 75.23 36.86
C ALA A 327 31.03 74.53 35.53
N ARG A 328 32.25 74.73 35.03
CA ARG A 328 32.71 74.12 33.77
C ARG A 328 33.06 72.65 33.98
N VAL A 329 33.74 72.32 35.07
CA VAL A 329 34.10 70.95 35.41
C VAL A 329 32.87 70.15 35.83
N VAL A 330 31.96 70.74 36.62
CA VAL A 330 30.67 70.10 36.97
C VAL A 330 29.87 69.72 35.72
N LYS A 331 29.80 70.61 34.71
CA LYS A 331 29.12 70.34 33.44
C LYS A 331 29.77 69.20 32.63
N LEU A 332 31.10 69.10 32.64
CA LEU A 332 31.83 67.99 31.98
C LEU A 332 31.52 66.64 32.63
N ILE A 333 31.44 66.62 33.97
CA ILE A 333 31.07 65.42 34.74
C ILE A 333 29.64 65.01 34.45
N ASP A 334 28.69 65.96 34.44
CA ASP A 334 27.28 65.68 34.16
C ASP A 334 27.08 65.09 32.75
N ASN A 335 27.77 65.64 31.74
CA ASN A 335 27.73 65.11 30.38
C ASN A 335 28.29 63.67 30.28
N ALA A 336 29.43 63.41 30.94
CA ALA A 336 30.03 62.08 30.97
C ALA A 336 29.12 61.07 31.69
N ARG A 337 28.45 61.50 32.76
CA ARG A 337 27.52 60.67 33.53
C ARG A 337 26.26 60.35 32.73
N GLU A 338 25.71 61.32 32.01
CA GLU A 338 24.59 61.12 31.09
C GLU A 338 24.96 60.12 29.98
N GLY A 339 26.18 60.23 29.42
CA GLY A 339 26.71 59.26 28.45
C GLY A 339 26.81 57.84 28.99
N ALA A 340 27.36 57.67 30.19
CA ALA A 340 27.49 56.36 30.83
C ALA A 340 26.13 55.75 31.20
N ASN A 341 25.19 56.56 31.71
CA ASN A 341 23.82 56.12 31.99
C ASN A 341 23.07 55.66 30.72
N ARG A 342 23.26 56.35 29.59
CA ARG A 342 22.72 55.92 28.29
C ARG A 342 23.32 54.58 27.83
N ALA A 343 24.63 54.40 27.97
CA ALA A 343 25.29 53.13 27.65
C ALA A 343 24.80 51.97 28.55
N ALA A 344 24.55 52.24 29.83
CA ALA A 344 23.98 51.25 30.76
C ALA A 344 22.56 50.84 30.36
N SER A 345 21.71 51.81 29.99
CA SER A 345 20.37 51.52 29.48
C SER A 345 20.40 50.69 28.18
N LEU A 346 21.31 51.01 27.25
CA LEU A 346 21.46 50.25 26.01
C LEU A 346 21.90 48.80 26.25
N THR A 347 22.86 48.60 27.17
CA THR A 347 23.35 47.28 27.56
C THR A 347 22.25 46.45 28.23
N ALA A 348 21.45 47.07 29.12
CA ALA A 348 20.31 46.43 29.75
C ALA A 348 19.25 45.98 28.71
N ARG A 349 18.99 46.79 27.67
CA ARG A 349 18.07 46.44 26.57
C ARG A 349 18.57 45.30 25.68
N LEU A 350 19.88 45.23 25.43
CA LEU A 350 20.53 44.11 24.73
C LEU A 350 20.42 42.81 25.53
N LEU A 351 20.51 42.91 26.85
CA LEU A 351 20.45 41.77 27.77
C LEU A 351 19.03 41.22 27.95
N ALA A 352 18.03 42.10 27.99
CA ALA A 352 16.61 41.75 27.97
C ALA A 352 16.20 40.95 26.72
N PHE A 353 16.90 41.18 25.59
CA PHE A 353 16.70 40.41 24.37
C PHE A 353 17.34 39.01 24.41
N SER A 354 18.42 38.85 25.18
CA SER A 354 19.23 37.64 25.19
C SER A 354 18.76 36.59 26.20
N ARG A 355 18.13 36.97 27.30
CA ARG A 355 17.59 36.04 28.29
C ARG A 355 16.07 36.16 28.31
N ARG A 356 15.37 35.04 28.50
CA ARG A 356 13.98 35.08 29.00
C ARG A 356 14.02 35.72 30.39
N GLN A 357 13.86 37.04 30.49
CA GLN A 357 13.68 37.67 31.79
C GLN A 357 12.39 37.13 32.40
N SER A 358 12.46 36.67 33.65
CA SER A 358 11.27 36.41 34.45
C SER A 358 10.57 37.75 34.65
N LEU A 359 9.42 37.93 33.98
CA LEU A 359 8.53 39.07 34.24
C LEU A 359 8.18 39.06 35.73
N ASN A 360 8.07 40.24 36.34
CA ASN A 360 7.54 40.41 37.69
C ASN A 360 6.13 41.00 37.61
N PRO A 361 5.13 40.22 37.16
CA PRO A 361 3.79 40.75 36.93
C PRO A 361 3.14 41.20 38.23
N GLN A 362 2.53 42.38 38.19
CA GLN A 362 1.81 43.00 39.29
C GLN A 362 0.46 43.49 38.78
N THR A 363 -0.47 43.72 39.72
CA THR A 363 -1.74 44.38 39.41
C THR A 363 -1.47 45.87 39.20
N VAL A 364 -1.64 46.34 37.97
CA VAL A 364 -1.31 47.70 37.53
C VAL A 364 -2.57 48.47 37.14
N ASP A 365 -2.70 49.69 37.68
CA ASP A 365 -3.64 50.69 37.16
C ASP A 365 -3.01 51.36 35.92
N VAL A 366 -3.60 51.10 34.75
CA VAL A 366 -3.09 51.55 33.45
C VAL A 366 -3.05 53.08 33.39
N ASN A 367 -4.08 53.77 33.88
CA ASN A 367 -4.13 55.24 33.79
C ASN A 367 -3.10 55.89 34.71
N LEU A 368 -2.90 55.34 35.91
CA LEU A 368 -1.87 55.82 36.84
C LEU A 368 -0.47 55.65 36.24
N LEU A 369 -0.18 54.49 35.64
CA LEU A 369 1.08 54.24 34.95
C LEU A 369 1.28 55.19 33.77
N MET A 370 0.26 55.33 32.91
CA MET A 370 0.34 56.20 31.72
C MET A 370 0.59 57.66 32.09
N THR A 371 0.01 58.15 33.19
CA THR A 371 0.26 59.51 33.68
C THR A 371 1.75 59.72 34.01
N GLY A 372 2.37 58.80 34.75
CA GLY A 372 3.80 58.88 35.08
C GLY A 372 4.70 58.79 33.85
N VAL A 373 4.33 57.95 32.88
CA VAL A 373 5.08 57.78 31.62
C VAL A 373 4.95 59.01 30.73
N VAL A 374 3.76 59.62 30.63
CA VAL A 374 3.54 60.84 29.84
C VAL A 374 4.40 61.99 30.35
N ASP A 375 4.52 62.15 31.67
CA ASP A 375 5.39 63.17 32.28
C ASP A 375 6.87 62.98 31.89
N LEU A 376 7.32 61.73 31.78
CA LEU A 376 8.68 61.39 31.33
C LEU A 376 8.88 61.63 29.83
N ILE A 377 7.89 61.22 29.02
CA ILE A 377 7.88 61.36 27.56
C ILE A 377 7.88 62.84 27.16
N GLY A 378 7.06 63.67 27.82
CA GLY A 378 7.00 65.11 27.56
C GLY A 378 8.34 65.82 27.73
N ARG A 379 9.19 65.37 28.66
CA ARG A 379 10.55 65.89 28.85
C ARG A 379 11.55 65.40 27.80
N THR A 380 11.24 64.31 27.10
CA THR A 380 12.17 63.57 26.24
C THR A 380 11.93 63.76 24.73
N LEU A 381 10.69 64.03 24.31
CA LEU A 381 10.33 64.20 22.89
C LEU A 381 10.68 65.60 22.32
N GLY A 382 10.98 66.58 23.18
CA GLY A 382 11.39 67.93 22.79
C GLY A 382 10.22 68.85 22.38
N GLU A 383 10.49 70.15 22.21
CA GLU A 383 9.47 71.19 22.04
C GLU A 383 8.67 71.11 20.72
N ARG A 384 9.06 70.25 19.77
CA ARG A 384 8.45 70.16 18.43
C ARG A 384 7.32 69.13 18.32
N ILE A 385 7.13 68.30 19.33
CA ILE A 385 6.09 67.26 19.35
C ILE A 385 5.13 67.57 20.49
N SER A 386 3.84 67.75 20.15
CA SER A 386 2.77 67.90 21.13
C SER A 386 2.34 66.52 21.63
N VAL A 387 2.25 66.35 22.95
CA VAL A 387 1.74 65.12 23.57
C VAL A 387 0.30 65.36 24.01
N GLU A 388 -0.63 64.63 23.42
CA GLU A 388 -2.06 64.65 23.77
C GLU A 388 -2.44 63.36 24.51
N THR A 389 -3.22 63.47 25.58
CA THR A 389 -3.68 62.30 26.34
C THR A 389 -5.19 62.24 26.43
N LYS A 390 -5.75 61.06 26.24
CA LYS A 390 -7.18 60.79 26.44
C LYS A 390 -7.36 59.50 27.23
N PHE A 391 -7.43 59.63 28.55
CA PHE A 391 -7.61 58.46 29.41
C PHE A 391 -9.09 58.15 29.63
N GLY A 392 -9.48 56.92 29.30
CA GLY A 392 -10.83 56.42 29.50
C GLY A 392 -11.15 56.24 30.99
N GLY A 393 -12.42 56.46 31.34
CA GLY A 393 -12.92 56.16 32.68
C GLY A 393 -13.21 54.66 32.84
N ASP A 394 -13.02 54.12 34.05
CA ASP A 394 -13.38 52.75 34.44
C ASP A 394 -12.64 51.64 33.64
N ILE A 395 -11.32 51.78 33.50
CA ILE A 395 -10.43 50.75 32.96
C ILE A 395 -10.01 49.83 34.11
N PRO A 396 -10.38 48.54 34.08
CA PRO A 396 -9.97 47.61 35.12
C PRO A 396 -8.44 47.41 35.14
N PRO A 397 -7.84 47.08 36.30
CA PRO A 397 -6.42 46.83 36.38
C PRO A 397 -6.00 45.60 35.57
N VAL A 398 -4.76 45.61 35.09
CA VAL A 398 -4.14 44.52 34.32
C VAL A 398 -3.04 43.86 35.13
N PHE A 399 -2.74 42.59 34.84
CA PHE A 399 -1.68 41.85 35.54
C PHE A 399 -0.43 41.73 34.65
N VAL A 400 0.49 42.69 34.77
CA VAL A 400 1.66 42.84 33.89
C VAL A 400 2.86 43.36 34.67
N ASP A 401 4.07 43.23 34.10
CA ASP A 401 5.24 43.90 34.66
C ASP A 401 5.17 45.42 34.35
N PRO A 402 5.07 46.29 35.37
CA PRO A 402 4.94 47.73 35.14
C PRO A 402 6.15 48.32 34.43
N GLY A 403 7.38 47.87 34.74
CA GLY A 403 8.58 48.42 34.12
C GLY A 403 8.68 48.09 32.62
N GLU A 404 8.25 46.89 32.24
CA GLU A 404 8.18 46.50 30.83
C GLU A 404 7.05 47.21 30.09
N LEU A 405 5.89 47.43 30.73
CA LEU A 405 4.82 48.23 30.12
C LEU A 405 5.25 49.69 29.91
N GLU A 406 5.96 50.29 30.86
CA GLU A 406 6.56 51.63 30.69
C GLU A 406 7.53 51.65 29.49
N ASN A 407 8.41 50.65 29.39
CA ASN A 407 9.37 50.52 28.30
C ASN A 407 8.67 50.39 26.93
N VAL A 408 7.55 49.67 26.86
CA VAL A 408 6.75 49.56 25.63
C VAL A 408 6.31 50.94 25.15
N ILE A 409 5.71 51.75 26.03
CA ILE A 409 5.20 53.06 25.66
C ILE A 409 6.33 54.03 25.31
N ILE A 410 7.46 53.99 26.03
CA ILE A 410 8.65 54.78 25.71
C ILE A 410 9.22 54.40 24.33
N ASN A 411 9.26 53.11 23.99
CA ASN A 411 9.73 52.63 22.69
C ASN A 411 8.81 53.08 21.55
N LEU A 412 7.50 53.02 21.74
CA LEU A 412 6.53 53.52 20.77
C LEU A 412 6.64 55.04 20.59
N ALA A 413 6.78 55.80 21.68
CA ALA A 413 6.98 57.25 21.63
C ALA A 413 8.29 57.65 20.94
N ALA A 414 9.39 56.91 21.17
CA ALA A 414 10.65 57.13 20.48
C ALA A 414 10.55 56.84 18.97
N ASN A 415 9.82 55.79 18.58
CA ASN A 415 9.55 55.49 17.18
C ASN A 415 8.69 56.58 16.52
N ALA A 416 7.65 57.06 17.21
CA ALA A 416 6.82 58.17 16.77
C ALA A 416 7.62 59.46 16.55
N ARG A 417 8.53 59.82 17.47
CA ARG A 417 9.45 60.96 17.28
C ARG A 417 10.26 60.85 16.02
N ASP A 418 10.88 59.70 15.81
CA ASP A 418 11.75 59.48 14.66
C ASP A 418 10.95 59.50 13.34
N ALA A 419 9.65 59.19 13.38
CA ALA A 419 8.71 59.32 12.28
C ALA A 419 8.17 60.75 12.06
N MET A 420 8.43 61.69 12.98
CA MET A 420 8.00 63.09 12.95
C MET A 420 9.20 64.07 13.00
N PRO A 421 10.13 64.04 12.02
CA PRO A 421 11.32 64.89 12.05
C PRO A 421 11.02 66.40 12.01
N ASP A 422 9.89 66.78 11.42
CA ASP A 422 9.42 68.17 11.29
C ASP A 422 8.48 68.61 12.42
N GLY A 423 8.25 67.74 13.41
CA GLY A 423 7.27 67.94 14.48
C GLY A 423 5.91 67.28 14.16
N GLY A 424 5.02 67.25 15.15
CA GLY A 424 3.71 66.60 15.02
C GLY A 424 3.03 66.37 16.37
N THR A 425 2.03 65.48 16.37
CA THR A 425 1.27 65.14 17.59
C THR A 425 1.42 63.65 17.89
N LEU A 426 1.81 63.35 19.13
CA LEU A 426 1.72 62.01 19.72
C LEU A 426 0.50 61.97 20.64
N ARG A 427 -0.49 61.14 20.32
CA ARG A 427 -1.67 60.92 21.16
C ARG A 427 -1.60 59.58 21.84
N ILE A 428 -1.80 59.56 23.16
CA ILE A 428 -1.91 58.34 23.97
C ILE A 428 -3.34 58.26 24.50
N GLU A 429 -4.05 57.19 24.13
CA GLU A 429 -5.42 56.95 24.56
C GLU A 429 -5.51 55.64 25.34
N THR A 430 -6.39 55.61 26.33
CA THR A 430 -6.71 54.38 27.05
C THR A 430 -8.22 54.16 27.01
N ALA A 431 -8.65 52.91 26.85
CA ALA A 431 -10.06 52.56 26.85
C ALA A 431 -10.28 51.14 27.37
N ARG A 432 -11.52 50.82 27.74
CA ARG A 432 -11.95 49.44 27.93
C ARG A 432 -12.47 48.89 26.61
N TYR A 433 -11.97 47.74 26.19
CA TYR A 433 -12.40 47.04 24.98
C TYR A 433 -13.09 45.72 25.34
N VAL A 434 -14.24 45.44 24.71
CA VAL A 434 -14.99 44.18 24.88
C VAL A 434 -15.18 43.58 23.49
N PRO A 435 -14.70 42.35 23.21
CA PRO A 435 -14.85 41.74 21.89
C PRO A 435 -16.31 41.37 21.60
N ASP A 436 -16.77 41.59 20.36
CA ASP A 436 -18.12 41.27 19.88
C ASP A 436 -18.29 39.76 19.57
N GLY A 437 -17.94 38.90 20.52
CA GLY A 437 -18.20 37.45 20.46
C GLY A 437 -17.08 36.58 19.88
N GLU A 438 -16.08 37.14 19.21
CA GLU A 438 -14.85 36.43 18.83
C GLU A 438 -13.63 36.97 19.60
N PRO A 439 -12.81 36.11 20.23
CA PRO A 439 -11.57 36.54 20.88
C PRO A 439 -10.57 37.07 19.85
N LEU A 440 -9.67 37.97 20.26
CA LEU A 440 -8.62 38.50 19.39
C LEU A 440 -7.73 37.35 18.86
N PRO A 441 -7.28 37.38 17.58
CA PRO A 441 -6.69 36.23 16.89
C PRO A 441 -5.48 35.57 17.57
N GLU A 442 -4.77 36.29 18.43
CA GLU A 442 -3.49 35.85 19.02
C GLU A 442 -3.37 36.12 20.54
N GLY A 443 -4.46 36.52 21.23
CA GLY A 443 -4.48 36.81 22.67
C GLY A 443 -5.15 35.72 23.51
N GLU A 444 -4.93 35.72 24.83
CA GLU A 444 -5.70 34.86 25.75
C GLU A 444 -7.17 35.26 25.76
N ALA A 445 -8.09 34.29 25.81
CA ALA A 445 -9.52 34.57 25.83
C ALA A 445 -9.94 35.31 27.11
N ALA A 446 -10.11 36.64 27.02
CA ALA A 446 -10.61 37.49 28.09
C ALA A 446 -12.00 38.08 27.78
N SER A 447 -12.79 38.33 28.83
CA SER A 447 -14.12 38.96 28.73
C SER A 447 -14.06 40.47 28.49
N ALA A 448 -12.92 41.09 28.80
CA ALA A 448 -12.60 42.48 28.50
C ALA A 448 -11.09 42.67 28.45
N TYR A 449 -10.65 43.68 27.71
CA TYR A 449 -9.26 44.10 27.60
C TYR A 449 -9.13 45.57 28.01
N ALA A 450 -8.00 45.92 28.60
CA ALA A 450 -7.54 47.31 28.64
C ALA A 450 -6.84 47.59 27.30
N LEU A 451 -7.36 48.57 26.56
CA LEU A 451 -6.79 49.07 25.32
C LEU A 451 -5.91 50.27 25.61
N ILE A 452 -4.67 50.24 25.12
CA ILE A 452 -3.74 51.37 25.08
C ILE A 452 -3.43 51.66 23.62
N SER A 453 -3.79 52.85 23.16
CA SER A 453 -3.54 53.32 21.79
C SER A 453 -2.44 54.37 21.79
N VAL A 454 -1.41 54.16 20.98
CA VAL A 454 -0.35 55.15 20.71
C VAL A 454 -0.44 55.57 19.25
N VAL A 455 -0.75 56.84 19.01
CA VAL A 455 -1.02 57.39 17.68
C VAL A 455 -0.09 58.54 17.39
N ASP A 456 0.63 58.49 16.27
CA ASP A 456 1.46 59.58 15.78
C ASP A 456 0.98 60.11 14.42
N THR A 457 1.27 61.38 14.15
CA THR A 457 1.00 62.04 12.86
C THR A 457 2.24 62.06 11.95
N GLY A 458 3.11 61.06 12.06
CA GLY A 458 4.35 60.97 11.32
C GLY A 458 4.18 60.54 9.87
N GLN A 459 5.29 60.15 9.25
CA GLN A 459 5.34 59.78 7.84
C GLN A 459 4.61 58.47 7.50
N GLY A 460 4.25 57.67 8.50
CA GLY A 460 3.61 56.36 8.32
C GLY A 460 4.50 55.35 7.56
N MET A 461 3.95 54.16 7.32
CA MET A 461 4.64 53.02 6.70
C MET A 461 3.83 52.44 5.54
N PRO A 462 4.47 52.00 4.44
CA PRO A 462 3.78 51.26 3.39
C PRO A 462 3.43 49.83 3.84
N PRO A 463 2.42 49.16 3.24
CA PRO A 463 1.91 47.87 3.70
C PRO A 463 2.96 46.77 3.83
N GLU A 464 3.91 46.73 2.89
CA GLU A 464 5.05 45.78 2.87
C GLU A 464 5.99 45.91 4.08
N ILE A 465 6.05 47.09 4.71
CA ILE A 465 6.82 47.34 5.94
C ILE A 465 5.98 46.95 7.16
N VAL A 466 4.67 47.23 7.15
CA VAL A 466 3.75 46.90 8.24
C VAL A 466 3.71 45.39 8.50
N GLU A 467 3.68 44.57 7.46
CA GLU A 467 3.70 43.10 7.59
C GLU A 467 4.96 42.55 8.27
N ARG A 468 6.07 43.30 8.21
CA ARG A 468 7.39 42.86 8.67
C ARG A 468 7.89 43.62 9.89
N VAL A 469 7.13 44.61 10.36
CA VAL A 469 7.58 45.58 11.36
C VAL A 469 7.87 44.96 12.73
N PHE A 470 7.27 43.80 13.01
CA PHE A 470 7.51 43.01 14.22
C PHE A 470 8.62 41.95 14.06
N GLU A 471 9.19 41.76 12.86
CA GLU A 471 10.34 40.88 12.65
C GLU A 471 11.56 41.38 13.46
N PRO A 472 12.25 40.51 14.21
CA PRO A 472 13.47 40.90 14.92
C PRO A 472 14.54 41.46 13.96
N PHE A 473 15.18 42.56 14.36
CA PHE A 473 16.23 43.28 13.60
C PHE A 473 15.76 44.00 12.33
N PHE A 474 14.47 44.00 12.04
CA PHE A 474 13.93 44.72 10.90
C PHE A 474 13.91 46.23 11.18
N THR A 475 14.55 47.03 10.30
CA THR A 475 14.52 48.50 10.40
C THR A 475 14.65 49.15 9.03
N THR A 476 13.91 50.24 8.82
CA THR A 476 14.01 51.11 7.64
C THR A 476 15.03 52.24 7.83
N LYS A 477 15.66 52.34 9.01
CA LYS A 477 16.63 53.38 9.36
C LYS A 477 18.03 53.01 8.87
N ALA A 478 18.86 54.02 8.56
CA ALA A 478 20.24 53.83 8.14
C ALA A 478 21.07 53.08 9.21
N VAL A 479 22.06 52.31 8.76
CA VAL A 479 22.95 51.49 9.62
C VAL A 479 23.52 52.33 10.76
N GLY A 480 23.28 51.89 12.01
CA GLY A 480 23.73 52.57 13.24
C GLY A 480 22.74 53.56 13.86
N ARG A 481 21.62 53.88 13.21
CA ARG A 481 20.55 54.75 13.78
C ARG A 481 19.31 54.01 14.28
N GLY A 482 19.16 52.72 13.94
CA GLY A 482 18.07 51.87 14.42
C GLY A 482 18.56 50.45 14.64
N THR A 483 18.22 49.86 15.79
CA THR A 483 18.56 48.47 16.14
C THR A 483 17.58 47.46 15.56
N GLY A 484 16.40 47.92 15.11
CA GLY A 484 15.32 47.04 14.65
C GLY A 484 14.73 46.13 15.74
N LEU A 485 15.00 46.44 17.02
CA LEU A 485 14.57 45.61 18.15
C LEU A 485 13.34 46.16 18.89
N GLY A 486 13.02 47.45 18.73
CA GLY A 486 11.99 48.12 19.52
C GLY A 486 10.60 47.52 19.35
N LEU A 487 10.11 47.39 18.12
CA LEU A 487 8.76 46.86 17.86
C LEU A 487 8.66 45.34 18.07
N SER A 488 9.72 44.58 17.80
CA SER A 488 9.76 43.15 18.12
C SER A 488 9.72 42.88 19.63
N GLN A 489 10.33 43.75 20.45
CA GLN A 489 10.26 43.66 21.91
C GLN A 489 8.86 44.00 22.43
N VAL A 490 8.24 45.05 21.88
CA VAL A 490 6.86 45.41 22.20
C VAL A 490 5.91 44.24 21.89
N HIS A 491 6.03 43.64 20.70
CA HIS A 491 5.24 42.47 20.31
C HIS A 491 5.47 41.28 21.26
N GLY A 492 6.72 40.98 21.60
CA GLY A 492 7.08 39.90 22.54
C GLY A 492 6.48 40.09 23.94
N PHE A 493 6.57 41.30 24.51
CA PHE A 493 5.99 41.60 25.82
C PHE A 493 4.48 41.46 25.84
N VAL A 494 3.80 42.01 24.82
CA VAL A 494 2.33 41.97 24.74
C VAL A 494 1.84 40.53 24.67
N HIS A 495 2.48 39.70 23.84
CA HIS A 495 2.14 38.28 23.73
C HIS A 495 2.47 37.50 25.02
N GLN A 496 3.61 37.78 25.67
CA GLN A 496 3.99 37.15 26.94
C GLN A 496 3.05 37.53 28.09
N SER A 497 2.41 38.69 28.00
CA SER A 497 1.39 39.18 28.94
C SER A 497 -0.03 38.67 28.61
N GLY A 498 -0.17 37.73 27.67
CA GLY A 498 -1.47 37.20 27.23
C GLY A 498 -2.30 38.19 26.40
N GLY A 499 -1.70 39.29 25.96
CA GLY A 499 -2.34 40.35 25.20
C GLY A 499 -2.20 40.21 23.69
N HIS A 500 -2.79 41.16 22.98
CA HIS A 500 -2.72 41.28 21.52
C HIS A 500 -2.25 42.68 21.13
N ILE A 501 -1.57 42.81 19.99
CA ILE A 501 -1.13 44.09 19.45
C ILE A 501 -1.55 44.19 17.98
N SER A 502 -2.08 45.33 17.59
CA SER A 502 -2.36 45.66 16.20
C SER A 502 -1.68 46.97 15.81
N ILE A 503 -1.39 47.11 14.52
CA ILE A 503 -0.77 48.31 13.97
C ILE A 503 -1.48 48.70 12.68
N GLU A 504 -1.85 49.96 12.59
CA GLU A 504 -2.45 50.59 11.42
C GLU A 504 -1.55 51.74 10.99
N SER A 505 -1.07 51.72 9.76
CA SER A 505 -0.24 52.78 9.22
C SER A 505 -0.38 52.86 7.71
N ALA A 506 -0.40 54.09 7.19
CA ALA A 506 -0.36 54.37 5.76
C ALA A 506 0.62 55.52 5.48
N PRO A 507 1.30 55.52 4.32
CA PRO A 507 2.24 56.60 3.98
C PRO A 507 1.57 57.98 4.03
N GLY A 508 2.10 58.87 4.86
CA GLY A 508 1.62 60.24 5.06
C GLY A 508 0.47 60.42 6.04
N GLU A 509 -0.08 59.32 6.60
CA GLU A 509 -1.22 59.37 7.53
C GLU A 509 -0.82 59.09 9.00
N GLY A 510 0.44 58.73 9.24
CA GLY A 510 0.96 58.40 10.56
C GLY A 510 0.82 56.94 10.93
N THR A 511 0.93 56.63 12.22
CA THR A 511 0.88 55.26 12.75
C THR A 511 0.01 55.21 13.99
N ARG A 512 -0.87 54.19 14.06
CA ARG A 512 -1.65 53.83 15.24
C ARG A 512 -1.24 52.44 15.69
N VAL A 513 -0.83 52.31 16.94
CA VAL A 513 -0.51 51.03 17.58
C VAL A 513 -1.47 50.81 18.74
N ASP A 514 -2.24 49.72 18.67
CA ASP A 514 -3.23 49.37 19.68
C ASP A 514 -2.77 48.12 20.44
N ILE A 515 -2.65 48.25 21.76
CA ILE A 515 -2.23 47.19 22.68
C ILE A 515 -3.44 46.78 23.52
N TYR A 516 -3.79 45.50 23.47
CA TYR A 516 -4.90 44.89 24.19
C TYR A 516 -4.34 44.00 25.30
N LEU A 517 -4.55 44.37 26.56
CA LEU A 517 -4.13 43.59 27.72
C LEU A 517 -5.34 42.95 28.41
N PRO A 518 -5.32 41.64 28.72
CA PRO A 518 -6.46 40.97 29.32
C PRO A 518 -6.71 41.51 30.73
N VAL A 519 -7.97 41.85 31.02
CA VAL A 519 -8.38 42.20 32.38
C VAL A 519 -8.54 40.93 33.19
N GLN A 520 -7.75 40.74 34.25
CA GLN A 520 -7.98 39.68 35.23
C GLN A 520 -8.71 40.22 36.45
N ILE A 521 -9.75 39.50 36.89
CA ILE A 521 -10.41 39.74 38.18
C ILE A 521 -9.62 38.96 39.25
N VAL A 522 -8.50 39.52 39.71
CA VAL A 522 -7.83 39.03 40.93
C VAL A 522 -7.64 40.20 41.89
N GLY A 523 -7.91 39.93 43.16
CA GLY A 523 -8.28 40.91 44.17
C GLY A 523 -7.24 41.96 44.53
N ARG A 524 -7.79 43.12 44.89
CA ARG A 524 -7.23 44.25 45.65
C ARG A 524 -5.98 44.92 45.07
N VAL A 525 -6.22 46.09 44.47
CA VAL A 525 -5.22 47.14 44.18
C VAL A 525 -4.43 47.45 45.46
N VAL A 526 -3.11 47.26 45.44
CA VAL A 526 -2.20 47.83 46.43
C VAL A 526 -1.70 49.16 45.85
N PRO A 527 -2.00 50.31 46.47
CA PRO A 527 -1.57 51.60 45.96
C PRO A 527 -0.03 51.75 46.08
N PRO A 528 0.62 52.45 45.13
CA PRO A 528 2.04 52.76 45.24
C PRO A 528 2.28 53.71 46.42
N VAL A 529 3.21 53.34 47.30
CA VAL A 529 3.67 54.19 48.39
C VAL A 529 4.55 55.31 47.79
N PRO A 530 4.26 56.60 48.01
CA PRO A 530 5.12 57.69 47.56
C PRO A 530 6.48 57.59 48.28
N ARG A 531 7.58 57.59 47.53
CA ARG A 531 8.92 57.81 48.09
C ARG A 531 9.05 59.27 48.48
N SER A 532 9.07 59.54 49.78
CA SER A 532 9.46 60.82 50.35
C SER A 532 10.97 61.00 50.21
N GLU A 533 11.42 62.12 49.65
CA GLU A 533 12.81 62.58 49.69
C GLU A 533 13.17 62.94 51.15
N ALA A 534 13.57 61.95 51.94
CA ALA A 534 14.24 62.20 53.21
C ALA A 534 15.75 62.39 52.96
N PRO A 535 16.44 63.29 53.70
CA PRO A 535 17.88 63.45 53.59
C PRO A 535 18.60 62.14 53.91
N LEU A 536 19.64 61.83 53.14
CA LEU A 536 20.48 60.63 53.30
C LEU A 536 20.97 60.54 54.75
N VAL A 537 20.47 59.56 55.50
CA VAL A 537 20.98 59.25 56.84
C VAL A 537 22.35 58.60 56.67
N GLY A 538 23.42 59.35 56.98
CA GLY A 538 24.79 58.83 56.96
C GLY A 538 25.01 57.73 58.01
N GLY A 539 25.99 56.87 57.75
CA GLY A 539 26.46 55.85 58.69
C GLY A 539 27.26 56.42 59.85
N SER A 540 27.48 55.60 60.89
CA SER A 540 28.42 55.90 61.97
C SER A 540 29.78 55.24 61.71
N PRO A 541 30.91 55.87 62.11
CA PRO A 541 32.23 55.22 62.08
C PRO A 541 32.32 53.92 62.90
N GLU A 542 31.41 53.73 63.85
CA GLU A 542 31.28 52.50 64.67
C GLU A 542 30.64 51.34 63.91
N GLU A 543 30.00 51.60 62.76
CA GLU A 543 29.39 50.60 61.91
C GLU A 543 30.38 50.13 60.84
N THR A 544 30.91 48.91 61.01
CA THR A 544 31.88 48.32 60.08
C THR A 544 31.18 47.41 59.06
N ILE A 545 31.40 47.66 57.77
CA ILE A 545 30.87 46.87 56.65
C ILE A 545 32.03 46.11 55.99
N LEU A 546 31.82 44.82 55.69
CA LEU A 546 32.72 44.04 54.86
C LEU A 546 32.18 43.97 53.43
N VAL A 547 32.95 44.49 52.48
CA VAL A 547 32.64 44.42 51.04
C VAL A 547 33.40 43.27 50.39
N VAL A 548 32.70 42.40 49.68
CA VAL A 548 33.30 41.27 48.95
C VAL A 548 32.95 41.39 47.48
N GLU A 549 33.97 41.59 46.66
CA GLU A 549 33.85 41.86 45.23
C GLU A 549 35.14 41.39 44.55
N ASP A 550 35.03 40.59 43.49
CA ASP A 550 36.19 40.04 42.77
C ASP A 550 36.85 41.06 41.84
N GLU A 551 36.08 41.97 41.26
CA GLU A 551 36.61 43.04 40.41
C GLU A 551 37.26 44.17 41.24
N ASP A 552 38.59 44.28 41.14
CA ASP A 552 39.41 45.23 41.91
C ASP A 552 38.91 46.68 41.80
N GLN A 553 38.57 47.14 40.59
CA GLN A 553 38.16 48.53 40.38
C GLN A 553 36.80 48.81 41.02
N LEU A 554 35.85 47.88 40.87
CA LEU A 554 34.51 48.02 41.42
C LEU A 554 34.51 47.90 42.95
N ARG A 555 35.35 47.03 43.49
CA ARG A 555 35.57 46.88 44.94
C ARG A 555 36.05 48.20 45.54
N MET A 556 37.10 48.78 44.98
CA MET A 556 37.69 50.03 45.49
C MET A 556 36.72 51.21 45.42
N VAL A 557 35.96 51.31 44.32
CA VAL A 557 34.95 52.37 44.15
C VAL A 557 33.81 52.22 45.16
N THR A 558 33.34 51.00 45.39
CA THR A 558 32.29 50.71 46.39
C THR A 558 32.76 51.02 47.81
N VAL A 559 34.02 50.69 48.12
CA VAL A 559 34.65 51.01 49.40
C VAL A 559 34.69 52.53 49.62
N GLU A 560 35.10 53.30 48.62
CA GLU A 560 35.13 54.76 48.71
C GLU A 560 33.73 55.37 48.87
N ASN A 561 32.72 54.85 48.15
CA ASN A 561 31.34 55.30 48.33
C ASN A 561 30.83 55.09 49.75
N LEU A 562 31.06 53.91 50.33
CA LEU A 562 30.59 53.60 51.69
C LEU A 562 31.35 54.43 52.76
N ARG A 563 32.64 54.70 52.55
CA ARG A 563 33.41 55.60 53.42
C ARG A 563 32.90 57.04 53.36
N GLU A 564 32.58 57.53 52.17
CA GLU A 564 31.99 58.85 51.96
C GLU A 564 30.59 58.97 52.59
N LEU A 565 29.88 57.85 52.78
CA LEU A 565 28.62 57.77 53.54
C LEU A 565 28.83 57.69 55.07
N GLY A 566 30.07 57.65 55.57
CA GLY A 566 30.41 57.68 56.99
C GLY A 566 30.69 56.31 57.64
N TYR A 567 30.71 55.21 56.87
CA TYR A 567 30.95 53.87 57.39
C TYR A 567 32.44 53.52 57.45
N THR A 568 32.81 52.65 58.40
CA THR A 568 34.11 51.97 58.36
C THR A 568 34.02 50.76 57.44
N VAL A 569 34.93 50.64 56.47
CA VAL A 569 34.84 49.60 55.43
C VAL A 569 36.08 48.74 55.38
N ARG A 570 35.88 47.42 55.52
CA ARG A 570 36.84 46.35 55.19
C ARG A 570 36.46 45.75 53.84
N HIS A 571 37.42 45.21 53.10
CA HIS A 571 37.15 44.62 51.81
C HIS A 571 37.96 43.35 51.56
N ALA A 572 37.39 42.44 50.79
CA ALA A 572 38.00 41.18 50.36
C ALA A 572 37.80 40.98 48.85
N ALA A 573 38.75 40.33 48.19
CA ALA A 573 38.68 40.00 46.77
C ALA A 573 37.95 38.68 46.48
N ASN A 574 37.72 37.86 47.51
CA ASN A 574 37.04 36.57 47.37
C ASN A 574 36.43 36.11 48.71
N GLY A 575 35.55 35.11 48.66
CA GLY A 575 34.85 34.61 49.84
C GLY A 575 35.77 34.01 50.92
N LYS A 576 36.90 33.40 50.53
CA LYS A 576 37.84 32.84 51.52
C LYS A 576 38.52 33.93 52.34
N GLU A 577 39.02 34.97 51.68
CA GLU A 577 39.58 36.15 52.34
C GLU A 577 38.53 36.87 53.20
N ALA A 578 37.27 36.91 52.76
CA ALA A 578 36.18 37.47 53.53
C ALA A 578 35.94 36.73 54.87
N LEU A 579 35.98 35.39 54.86
CA LEU A 579 35.86 34.58 56.08
C LEU A 579 37.04 34.79 57.03
N GLU A 580 38.26 34.90 56.51
CA GLU A 580 39.47 35.21 57.29
C GLU A 580 39.35 36.59 57.96
N ILE A 581 38.83 37.60 57.23
CA ILE A 581 38.60 38.95 57.77
C ILE A 581 37.49 38.96 58.84
N LEU A 582 36.42 38.19 58.66
CA LEU A 582 35.35 38.05 59.67
C LEU A 582 35.89 37.40 60.96
N ASP A 583 36.84 36.46 60.84
CA ASP A 583 37.51 35.84 61.99
C ASP A 583 38.40 36.80 62.77
N GLU A 584 39.14 37.66 62.08
CA GLU A 584 40.02 38.65 62.70
C GLU A 584 39.26 39.87 63.27
N HIS A 585 38.06 40.14 62.77
CA HIS A 585 37.30 41.36 63.06
C HIS A 585 35.83 41.07 63.41
N PRO A 586 35.52 40.59 64.62
CA PRO A 586 34.16 40.24 65.05
C PRO A 586 33.20 41.44 65.18
N GLY A 587 33.68 42.68 64.97
CA GLY A 587 32.87 43.90 65.00
C GLY A 587 32.20 44.28 63.68
N ILE A 588 32.35 43.46 62.63
CA ILE A 588 31.69 43.67 61.33
C ILE A 588 30.19 43.45 61.49
N ARG A 589 29.37 44.43 61.09
CA ARG A 589 27.91 44.43 61.27
C ARG A 589 27.13 44.08 60.00
N LEU A 590 27.74 44.20 58.83
CA LEU A 590 27.11 43.92 57.54
C LEU A 590 28.12 43.29 56.58
N LEU A 591 27.74 42.17 55.98
CA LEU A 591 28.38 41.60 54.80
C LEU A 591 27.67 42.11 53.55
N PHE A 592 28.40 42.84 52.71
CA PHE A 592 27.97 43.27 51.38
C PHE A 592 28.75 42.49 50.32
N THR A 593 28.11 41.53 49.65
CA THR A 593 28.80 40.59 48.76
C THR A 593 28.17 40.54 47.37
N ASP A 594 28.99 40.41 46.32
CA ASP A 594 28.50 39.97 45.02
C ASP A 594 28.05 38.50 45.09
N ILE A 595 27.04 38.15 44.29
CA ILE A 595 26.50 36.79 44.17
C ILE A 595 27.42 35.93 43.31
N VAL A 596 27.95 36.48 42.21
CA VAL A 596 28.74 35.72 41.23
C VAL A 596 30.21 36.07 41.42
N MET A 597 30.94 35.21 42.14
CA MET A 597 32.38 35.37 42.36
C MET A 597 33.14 34.06 42.05
N PRO A 598 34.36 34.13 41.50
CA PRO A 598 35.18 32.94 41.25
C PRO A 598 35.53 32.19 42.54
N GLY A 599 35.34 30.88 42.53
CA GLY A 599 35.77 29.95 43.59
C GLY A 599 34.76 29.73 44.72
N MET A 600 34.07 30.78 45.17
CA MET A 600 32.99 30.70 46.17
C MET A 600 31.91 31.71 45.82
N TYR A 601 30.67 31.25 45.64
CA TYR A 601 29.55 32.12 45.35
C TYR A 601 29.12 32.92 46.59
N GLY A 602 28.50 34.09 46.36
CA GLY A 602 28.11 34.99 47.45
C GLY A 602 27.09 34.40 48.43
N ASP A 603 26.19 33.56 47.94
CA ASP A 603 25.21 32.83 48.75
C ASP A 603 25.85 31.71 49.58
N GLU A 604 26.84 31.00 49.02
CA GLU A 604 27.67 30.06 49.76
C GLU A 604 28.47 30.75 50.87
N LEU A 605 29.10 31.88 50.55
CA LEU A 605 29.81 32.71 51.53
C LEU A 605 28.87 33.19 52.64
N ALA A 606 27.69 33.69 52.28
CA ALA A 606 26.71 34.18 53.23
C ALA A 606 26.21 33.07 54.16
N ARG A 607 25.98 31.86 53.65
CA ARG A 607 25.58 30.69 54.45
C ARG A 607 26.66 30.30 55.45
N GLU A 608 27.91 30.25 55.02
CA GLU A 608 29.04 29.95 55.91
C GLU A 608 29.22 31.06 56.96
N ALA A 609 29.18 32.33 56.55
CA ALA A 609 29.32 33.47 57.45
C ALA A 609 28.19 33.52 58.49
N LEU A 610 26.92 33.36 58.09
CA LEU A 610 25.79 33.37 59.02
C LEU A 610 25.74 32.16 59.95
N SER A 611 26.33 31.02 59.56
CA SER A 611 26.48 29.87 60.46
C SER A 611 27.44 30.16 61.63
N ARG A 612 28.44 31.03 61.42
CA ARG A 612 29.48 31.40 62.39
C ARG A 612 29.17 32.71 63.13
N TRP A 613 28.49 33.64 62.46
CA TRP A 613 28.06 34.95 62.99
C TRP A 613 26.57 35.19 62.69
N PRO A 614 25.65 34.64 63.49
CA PRO A 614 24.20 34.73 63.24
C PRO A 614 23.63 36.15 63.25
N ASP A 615 24.29 37.08 63.95
CA ASP A 615 23.88 38.48 64.05
C ASP A 615 24.46 39.37 62.94
N LEU A 616 25.15 38.79 61.94
CA LEU A 616 25.71 39.53 60.81
C LEU A 616 24.58 39.98 59.85
N GLY A 617 24.47 41.27 59.57
CA GLY A 617 23.60 41.74 58.50
C GLY A 617 24.08 41.26 57.13
N LEU A 618 23.16 41.04 56.19
CA LEU A 618 23.47 40.57 54.86
C LEU A 618 22.86 41.48 53.78
N LEU A 619 23.65 41.81 52.77
CA LEU A 619 23.24 42.54 51.59
C LEU A 619 23.93 41.93 50.38
N TYR A 620 23.15 41.53 49.38
CA TYR A 620 23.70 41.05 48.12
C TYR A 620 23.79 42.17 47.10
N THR A 621 24.76 42.10 46.21
CA THR A 621 24.75 42.87 44.96
C THR A 621 24.76 41.94 43.75
N SER A 622 24.06 42.34 42.69
CA SER A 622 24.03 41.61 41.42
C SER A 622 23.62 42.53 40.28
N GLY A 623 24.09 42.25 39.06
CA GLY A 623 23.56 42.88 37.84
C GLY A 623 22.10 42.51 37.52
N PHE A 624 21.54 41.51 38.22
CA PHE A 624 20.24 40.88 37.95
C PHE A 624 19.35 40.81 39.20
N ALA A 625 18.04 40.63 39.01
CA ALA A 625 17.06 40.66 40.10
C ALA A 625 17.03 39.35 40.93
N ARG A 626 17.07 39.48 42.26
CA ARG A 626 16.59 38.59 43.35
C ARG A 626 16.70 37.06 43.19
N THR A 627 17.59 36.54 42.35
CA THR A 627 17.75 35.10 42.10
C THR A 627 19.23 34.71 42.23
N GLY A 628 19.48 33.52 42.75
CA GLY A 628 20.81 32.91 42.80
C GLY A 628 21.31 32.49 41.42
N VAL A 629 22.47 31.82 41.38
CA VAL A 629 23.20 31.45 40.15
C VAL A 629 22.33 30.69 39.13
N ASP A 630 21.37 29.90 39.61
CA ASP A 630 20.51 29.03 38.79
C ASP A 630 19.03 29.49 38.69
N GLY A 631 18.70 30.70 39.15
CA GLY A 631 17.31 31.18 39.16
C GLY A 631 16.49 30.77 40.41
N GLU A 632 17.11 30.07 41.35
CA GLU A 632 16.49 29.74 42.65
C GLU A 632 16.46 30.95 43.61
N PRO A 633 15.54 30.96 44.59
CA PRO A 633 15.51 31.97 45.65
C PRO A 633 16.84 31.98 46.43
N LEU A 634 17.33 33.16 46.79
CA LEU A 634 18.54 33.30 47.59
C LEU A 634 18.36 32.64 48.96
N ASP A 635 19.29 31.75 49.32
CA ASP A 635 19.37 31.10 50.61
C ASP A 635 20.80 31.25 51.20
N PRO A 636 21.00 32.08 52.22
CA PRO A 636 20.00 32.75 53.05
C PRO A 636 19.35 33.99 52.38
N PRO A 637 18.06 34.27 52.64
CA PRO A 637 17.34 35.39 52.03
C PRO A 637 17.81 36.73 52.61
N ALA A 638 18.09 37.69 51.74
CA ALA A 638 18.44 39.05 52.13
C ALA A 638 18.03 40.09 51.08
N GLU A 639 18.17 41.37 51.45
CA GLU A 639 18.03 42.49 50.53
C GLU A 639 19.08 42.41 49.40
N THR A 640 18.74 42.98 48.25
CA THR A 640 19.61 42.98 47.05
C THR A 640 19.73 44.39 46.50
N VAL A 641 20.94 44.77 46.07
CA VAL A 641 21.22 46.03 45.38
C VAL A 641 21.65 45.73 43.94
N ARG A 642 20.93 46.28 42.97
CA ARG A 642 21.20 46.05 41.56
C ARG A 642 22.36 46.90 41.04
N LYS A 643 23.33 46.29 40.36
CA LYS A 643 24.40 46.98 39.62
C LYS A 643 23.88 47.45 38.24
N PRO A 644 24.21 48.67 37.78
CA PRO A 644 24.87 49.74 38.52
C PRO A 644 23.91 50.40 39.52
N TYR A 645 24.36 50.64 40.75
CA TYR A 645 23.59 51.35 41.79
C TYR A 645 24.07 52.78 41.96
N THR A 646 23.14 53.70 42.21
CA THR A 646 23.48 55.06 42.63
C THR A 646 23.91 55.07 44.09
N MET A 647 24.67 56.08 44.47
CA MET A 647 25.13 56.24 45.85
C MET A 647 23.95 56.39 46.83
N GLU A 648 22.86 57.04 46.41
CA GLU A 648 21.62 57.15 47.19
C GLU A 648 20.94 55.79 47.39
N GLY A 649 20.88 54.96 46.34
CA GLY A 649 20.29 53.63 46.40
C GLY A 649 21.10 52.68 47.29
N LEU A 650 22.43 52.78 47.23
CA LEU A 650 23.33 52.04 48.12
C LEU A 650 23.16 52.47 49.58
N ALA A 651 23.11 53.78 49.84
CA ALA A 651 22.92 54.32 51.19
C ALA A 651 21.62 53.85 51.84
N GLN A 652 20.52 53.90 51.08
CA GLN A 652 19.22 53.43 51.55
C GLN A 652 19.26 51.94 51.92
N LYS A 653 19.77 51.10 51.03
CA LYS A 653 19.75 49.64 51.21
C LYS A 653 20.67 49.17 52.34
N VAL A 654 21.84 49.79 52.47
CA VAL A 654 22.76 49.52 53.59
C VAL A 654 22.13 49.88 54.93
N ARG A 655 21.47 51.04 55.03
CA ARG A 655 20.78 51.45 56.26
C ARG A 655 19.62 50.51 56.61
N GLU A 656 18.81 50.15 55.62
CA GLU A 656 17.71 49.17 55.77
C GLU A 656 18.23 47.83 56.32
N SER A 657 19.33 47.30 55.76
CA SER A 657 19.94 46.04 56.22
C SER A 657 20.50 46.12 57.64
N LEU A 658 21.21 47.22 57.99
CA LEU A 658 21.76 47.40 59.35
C LEU A 658 20.67 47.58 60.42
N ASP A 659 19.56 48.21 60.07
CA ASP A 659 18.44 48.46 61.00
C ASP A 659 17.57 47.22 61.22
N GLN A 660 17.44 46.35 60.21
CA GLN A 660 16.75 45.05 60.33
C GLN A 660 17.46 44.14 61.35
N THR A 661 18.79 44.06 61.29
CA THR A 661 19.60 43.30 62.25
C THR A 661 19.48 43.86 63.68
N SER A 662 19.43 45.19 63.82
CA SER A 662 19.29 45.83 65.13
C SER A 662 17.92 45.61 65.79
N ARG A 663 16.87 45.33 65.01
CA ARG A 663 15.52 44.99 65.52
C ARG A 663 15.39 43.52 65.94
N ALA A 664 16.10 42.60 65.30
CA ALA A 664 16.07 41.17 65.64
C ALA A 664 16.68 40.89 67.03
N GLY A 665 17.71 41.64 67.44
CA GLY A 665 18.35 41.51 68.76
C GLY A 665 17.57 42.09 69.95
N CYS A 666 16.44 42.78 69.73
CA CYS A 666 15.66 43.45 70.79
C CYS A 666 14.38 42.68 71.21
N ALA A 667 14.17 41.46 70.72
CA ALA A 667 13.04 40.62 71.14
C ALA A 667 13.37 39.88 72.45
N ILE A 668 12.99 40.47 73.59
CA ILE A 668 12.99 39.78 74.89
C ILE A 668 11.88 38.70 74.85
N PRO A 669 12.15 37.43 75.19
CA PRO A 669 11.10 36.40 75.18
C PRO A 669 10.19 36.57 76.40
N GLU A 670 8.93 36.95 76.17
CA GLU A 670 7.88 36.81 77.18
C GLU A 670 7.69 35.33 77.53
N SER A 671 7.95 35.01 78.79
CA SER A 671 7.69 33.73 79.42
C SER A 671 6.22 33.34 79.27
N ARG A 672 5.93 32.33 78.44
CA ARG A 672 4.64 31.62 78.48
C ARG A 672 4.56 30.80 79.77
N SER A 673 3.80 31.30 80.74
CA SER A 673 3.29 30.52 81.85
C SER A 673 2.28 29.48 81.32
N LEU A 674 2.56 28.21 81.60
CA LEU A 674 1.60 27.11 81.52
C LEU A 674 0.47 27.36 82.52
N LEU A 675 -0.77 27.45 82.03
CA LEU A 675 -1.98 26.80 82.55
C LEU A 675 -3.10 26.88 81.51
#